data_AF-Q5B7X5-F1
#
_entry.id   AF-Q5B7X5-F1
#
_cell.length_a   1.000
_cell.length_b   1.000
_cell.length_c   1.000
_cell.angle_alpha   90.00
_cell.angle_beta   90.00
_cell.angle_gamma   90.00
#
_symmetry.space_group_name_H-M   'P 1'
#
loop_
_entity.id
_entity.type
_entity.pdbx_description
1 polymer ?
#
loop_
_entity_poly.entity_id
_entity_poly.type
_entity_poly.pdbx_seq_one_letter_code
_entity_poly.pdbx_strand_id
1 'polypeptide(L)'
;MSVFSLNINSSNPVTLETLDRVADSLGITVAEHEKEDYLRLLAVYHESAEALMGLPDYVPMVDEERFPRHNIHFPTSEENPLNAWAWRCEIQDQTRSATSGLLAGRTIVLKDNIAVKGVPMLMGTDMVSGYIPDTDATVVTRVLEAGAVVKGKAVCENLCHSATSSSAATGSVHNPFARGYSSGGSSSGCGSLVANGDVDLAIGADQGGSVRVPAGWCGLYGLKPTFGLMPYTGCGSNEPTNDHLGPMTRTLLDNALLLQATAGNDNIDDRSFAAPLPSQIPEYYSILTSLPNPKFLSGVKIGVISEGMNMPGIDPRVHKTVSKAISLFTELGATVSDVSVPFHSRGAAIWTPISKSGNFHSRMNRAFGRRGHALTDLNTLFHPLTQEKWDRAYTSTKNIYLNGAYAETQFPGILSKAMNLSRRLRDEYDAALREYDVLVLPNLPYIANSHVDPATATPLEMIAKQVGLTANTAPFNQSGHPVLAMPVGMLEILEGPLAEKGVKLPGICSSLFERWDRKVGFLCSVISTVDITVHKTWKTAGVLLSVLYLRQRDLRPFINHHWRHPWPSELGAQLDPLRHLSESGFHHSSGGIVYNCVFLSSELTILYHVDLNPTTEASVITGCTPLLSASIPATVATKTNNNLRRVADSLPLSVRLIAAIELCERFAYFGILRPMQNYIQD
;
A
#
# COMPACT_ATOMS: atom_id res chain seq x y z
N MET A 1 17.98 7.15 27.03
CA MET A 1 19.18 8.01 26.98
C MET A 1 18.90 9.38 27.58
N SER A 2 17.81 10.07 27.22
CA SER A 2 17.37 11.28 27.94
C SER A 2 16.52 10.92 29.16
N VAL A 3 16.73 11.63 30.27
CA VAL A 3 15.90 11.64 31.48
C VAL A 3 15.69 13.11 31.84
N PHE A 4 14.44 13.59 31.79
CA PHE A 4 14.15 15.03 31.83
C PHE A 4 13.99 15.63 33.24
N SER A 5 13.83 14.77 34.25
CA SER A 5 13.71 15.13 35.67
C SER A 5 14.33 14.02 36.52
N LEU A 6 14.82 14.36 37.72
CA LEU A 6 15.04 13.39 38.80
C LEU A 6 14.15 13.67 40.02
N ASN A 7 13.26 14.66 39.91
CA ASN A 7 12.24 14.93 40.91
C ASN A 7 11.05 14.00 40.66
N ILE A 8 10.50 13.49 41.77
CA ILE A 8 9.39 12.53 41.82
C ILE A 8 8.34 13.12 42.77
N ASN A 9 7.06 12.91 42.46
CA ASN A 9 5.95 13.27 43.34
C ASN A 9 5.89 12.36 44.58
N SER A 10 5.62 12.91 45.76
CA SER A 10 5.50 12.12 47.00
C SER A 10 4.35 11.11 47.00
N SER A 11 3.44 11.17 46.02
CA SER A 11 2.38 10.19 45.79
C SER A 11 2.69 9.13 44.72
N ASN A 12 3.93 9.05 44.22
CA ASN A 12 4.30 8.08 43.18
C ASN A 12 4.18 6.62 43.69
N PRO A 13 3.49 5.71 42.97
CA PRO A 13 3.23 4.35 43.42
C PRO A 13 4.38 3.35 43.16
N VAL A 14 5.47 3.75 42.49
CA VAL A 14 6.60 2.84 42.21
C VAL A 14 7.43 2.61 43.49
N THR A 15 7.68 1.35 43.81
CA THR A 15 8.37 0.90 45.03
C THR A 15 9.57 -0.02 44.73
N LEU A 16 10.42 -0.31 45.73
CA LEU A 16 11.45 -1.34 45.60
C LEU A 16 10.87 -2.71 45.18
N GLU A 17 9.71 -3.10 45.72
CA GLU A 17 9.01 -4.32 45.29
C GLU A 17 8.59 -4.26 43.81
N THR A 18 8.29 -3.06 43.29
CA THR A 18 8.01 -2.85 41.86
C THR A 18 9.27 -3.05 41.02
N LEU A 19 10.42 -2.53 41.47
CA LEU A 19 11.72 -2.71 40.81
C LEU A 19 12.15 -4.17 40.81
N ASP A 20 12.11 -4.84 41.96
CA ASP A 20 12.52 -6.25 42.09
C ASP A 20 11.62 -7.16 41.24
N ARG A 21 10.30 -6.94 41.22
CA ARG A 21 9.36 -7.68 40.34
C ARG A 21 9.62 -7.44 38.85
N VAL A 22 10.10 -6.25 38.46
CA VAL A 22 10.54 -5.97 37.07
C VAL A 22 11.86 -6.69 36.76
N ALA A 23 12.82 -6.69 37.69
CA ALA A 23 14.09 -7.40 37.53
C ALA A 23 13.89 -8.93 37.39
N ASP A 24 13.04 -9.53 38.25
CA ASP A 24 12.60 -10.93 38.15
C ASP A 24 11.99 -11.24 36.77
N SER A 25 11.15 -10.33 36.24
CA SER A 25 10.52 -10.52 34.92
C SER A 25 11.50 -10.52 33.75
N LEU A 26 12.70 -9.96 33.95
CA LEU A 26 13.83 -9.96 33.02
C LEU A 26 14.85 -11.08 33.30
N GLY A 27 14.69 -11.83 34.39
CA GLY A 27 15.64 -12.87 34.82
C GLY A 27 16.96 -12.32 35.37
N ILE A 28 16.96 -11.11 35.94
CA ILE A 28 18.15 -10.44 36.49
C ILE A 28 17.92 -10.01 37.94
N THR A 29 19.00 -9.69 38.65
CA THR A 29 18.94 -8.95 39.92
C THR A 29 19.65 -7.62 39.79
N VAL A 30 19.13 -6.59 40.45
CA VAL A 30 19.78 -5.27 40.58
C VAL A 30 20.70 -5.31 41.81
N ALA A 31 21.90 -4.73 41.74
CA ALA A 31 22.78 -4.72 42.91
C ALA A 31 22.19 -3.81 44.01
N GLU A 32 22.25 -4.23 45.27
CA GLU A 32 21.58 -3.53 46.39
C GLU A 32 21.96 -2.04 46.50
N HIS A 33 23.19 -1.66 46.11
CA HIS A 33 23.66 -0.27 46.13
C HIS A 33 23.18 0.58 44.94
N GLU A 34 22.58 -0.03 43.92
CA GLU A 34 22.00 0.64 42.74
C GLU A 34 20.47 0.74 42.83
N LYS A 35 19.84 -0.01 43.76
CA LYS A 35 18.38 -0.16 43.82
C LYS A 35 17.63 1.16 44.03
N GLU A 36 18.13 2.07 44.86
CA GLU A 36 17.48 3.37 45.08
C GLU A 36 17.52 4.27 43.83
N ASP A 37 18.62 4.25 43.07
CA ASP A 37 18.76 5.01 41.83
C ASP A 37 17.91 4.42 40.69
N TYR A 38 17.87 3.10 40.53
CA TYR A 38 17.01 2.46 39.53
C TYR A 38 15.51 2.58 39.89
N LEU A 39 15.15 2.55 41.17
CA LEU A 39 13.82 2.91 41.65
C LEU A 39 13.47 4.34 41.25
N ARG A 40 14.37 5.29 41.50
CA ARG A 40 14.19 6.70 41.16
C ARG A 40 13.97 6.91 39.66
N LEU A 41 14.75 6.22 38.82
CA LEU A 41 14.60 6.28 37.36
C LEU A 41 13.27 5.65 36.88
N LEU A 42 12.83 4.55 37.49
CA LEU A 42 11.56 3.89 37.17
C LEU A 42 10.34 4.76 37.58
N ALA A 43 10.41 5.42 38.72
CA ALA A 43 9.38 6.34 39.22
C ALA A 43 9.22 7.58 38.31
N VAL A 44 10.32 8.18 37.85
CA VAL A 44 10.30 9.28 36.85
C VAL A 44 9.70 8.83 35.53
N TYR A 45 10.02 7.62 35.07
CA TYR A 45 9.42 7.06 33.85
C TYR A 45 7.91 6.85 34.02
N HIS A 46 7.46 6.37 35.18
CA HIS A 46 6.04 6.20 35.48
C HIS A 46 5.27 7.53 35.43
N GLU A 47 5.75 8.59 36.09
CA GLU A 47 5.13 9.93 35.98
C GLU A 47 5.11 10.47 34.54
N SER A 48 6.18 10.22 33.77
CA SER A 48 6.24 10.59 32.36
C SER A 48 5.23 9.82 31.50
N ALA A 49 4.98 8.55 31.84
CA ALA A 49 4.00 7.70 31.16
C ALA A 49 2.56 8.05 31.56
N GLU A 50 2.27 8.32 32.83
CA GLU A 50 0.95 8.80 33.26
C GLU A 50 0.61 10.14 32.62
N ALA A 51 1.56 11.08 32.57
CA ALA A 51 1.37 12.37 31.91
C ALA A 51 1.06 12.23 30.41
N LEU A 52 1.69 11.27 29.72
CA LEU A 52 1.41 10.97 28.31
C LEU A 52 0.03 10.29 28.13
N MET A 53 -0.28 9.28 28.95
CA MET A 53 -1.54 8.54 28.90
C MET A 53 -2.75 9.37 29.34
N GLY A 54 -2.52 10.50 30.03
CA GLY A 54 -3.54 11.50 30.36
C GLY A 54 -3.81 12.55 29.27
N LEU A 55 -3.06 12.55 28.17
CA LEU A 55 -3.35 13.41 27.02
C LEU A 55 -4.47 12.82 26.16
N PRO A 56 -5.30 13.65 25.50
CA PRO A 56 -6.21 13.17 24.45
C PRO A 56 -5.40 12.68 23.24
N ASP A 57 -5.88 11.64 22.58
CA ASP A 57 -5.25 11.10 21.36
C ASP A 57 -5.45 12.04 20.16
N TYR A 58 -4.63 11.87 19.12
CA TYR A 58 -4.60 12.71 17.93
C TYR A 58 -5.04 11.93 16.69
N VAL A 59 -6.30 12.12 16.31
CA VAL A 59 -6.97 11.40 15.22
C VAL A 59 -7.15 12.29 13.97
N PRO A 60 -7.20 11.70 12.75
CA PRO A 60 -7.50 12.47 11.54
C PRO A 60 -8.87 13.17 11.62
N MET A 61 -8.92 14.41 11.13
CA MET A 61 -10.18 15.16 11.07
C MET A 61 -11.11 14.60 9.99
N VAL A 62 -12.42 14.62 10.27
CA VAL A 62 -13.47 14.15 9.37
C VAL A 62 -14.49 15.26 9.14
N ASP A 63 -14.81 15.50 7.88
CA ASP A 63 -15.81 16.48 7.46
C ASP A 63 -17.22 15.83 7.43
N GLU A 64 -17.88 15.85 8.60
CA GLU A 64 -19.24 15.28 8.74
C GLU A 64 -20.34 16.19 8.18
N GLU A 65 -20.06 17.46 7.89
CA GLU A 65 -21.00 18.37 7.21
C GLU A 65 -21.06 18.07 5.70
N ARG A 66 -19.91 17.82 5.07
CA ARG A 66 -19.81 17.41 3.66
C ARG A 66 -20.18 15.94 3.44
N PHE A 67 -19.86 15.08 4.40
CA PHE A 67 -20.09 13.63 4.34
C PHE A 67 -21.00 13.11 5.47
N PRO A 68 -22.23 13.61 5.64
CA PRO A 68 -23.10 13.19 6.75
C PRO A 68 -23.47 11.70 6.63
N ARG A 69 -23.47 11.01 7.78
CA ARG A 69 -23.79 9.59 7.88
C ARG A 69 -25.29 9.41 8.07
N HIS A 70 -25.95 8.72 7.14
CA HIS A 70 -27.37 8.42 7.20
C HIS A 70 -27.63 6.92 7.37
N ASN A 71 -28.83 6.58 7.85
CA ASN A 71 -29.38 5.22 7.86
C ASN A 71 -28.44 4.16 8.47
N ILE A 72 -27.72 4.47 9.55
CA ILE A 72 -26.83 3.49 10.22
C ILE A 72 -27.68 2.44 10.95
N HIS A 73 -27.60 1.18 10.51
CA HIS A 73 -28.29 0.06 11.18
C HIS A 73 -27.59 -1.28 10.94
N PHE A 74 -27.84 -2.24 11.84
CA PHE A 74 -27.49 -3.64 11.60
C PHE A 74 -28.53 -4.23 10.63
N PRO A 75 -28.12 -4.92 9.55
CA PRO A 75 -29.04 -5.37 8.51
C PRO A 75 -30.01 -6.44 9.01
N THR A 76 -31.23 -6.48 8.45
CA THR A 76 -32.17 -7.58 8.71
C THR A 76 -31.81 -8.85 7.93
N SER A 77 -32.46 -9.98 8.26
CA SER A 77 -32.31 -11.24 7.53
C SER A 77 -32.66 -11.12 6.04
N GLU A 78 -33.64 -10.27 5.72
CA GLU A 78 -34.14 -9.99 4.38
C GLU A 78 -33.16 -9.13 3.57
N GLU A 79 -32.46 -8.20 4.24
CA GLU A 79 -31.38 -7.40 3.63
C GLU A 79 -30.06 -8.16 3.48
N ASN A 80 -29.90 -9.27 4.19
CA ASN A 80 -28.62 -9.99 4.32
C ASN A 80 -28.69 -11.49 3.98
N PRO A 81 -29.30 -11.92 2.86
CA PRO A 81 -29.55 -13.34 2.56
C PRO A 81 -28.27 -14.20 2.37
N LEU A 82 -27.14 -13.55 2.10
CA LEU A 82 -25.80 -14.15 1.98
C LEU A 82 -24.92 -13.92 3.22
N ASN A 83 -25.44 -13.23 4.26
CA ASN A 83 -24.73 -12.86 5.48
C ASN A 83 -23.41 -12.10 5.22
N ALA A 84 -23.46 -11.13 4.30
CA ALA A 84 -22.31 -10.43 3.75
C ALA A 84 -22.23 -8.94 4.16
N TRP A 85 -23.34 -8.34 4.61
CA TRP A 85 -23.37 -7.04 5.27
C TRP A 85 -23.04 -7.19 6.76
N ALA A 86 -22.14 -6.36 7.28
CA ALA A 86 -21.88 -6.21 8.71
C ALA A 86 -22.71 -5.06 9.29
N TRP A 87 -22.72 -3.92 8.59
CA TRP A 87 -23.55 -2.75 8.89
C TRP A 87 -24.03 -2.10 7.59
N ARG A 88 -25.21 -1.50 7.65
CA ARG A 88 -25.79 -0.65 6.59
C ARG A 88 -25.60 0.80 6.99
N CYS A 89 -25.29 1.66 6.02
CA CYS A 89 -25.31 3.11 6.14
C CYS A 89 -25.41 3.74 4.75
N GLU A 90 -25.57 5.05 4.69
CA GLU A 90 -25.44 5.83 3.46
C GLU A 90 -24.57 7.07 3.71
N ILE A 91 -23.51 7.23 2.93
CA ILE A 91 -22.59 8.38 3.01
C ILE A 91 -22.21 8.79 1.57
N GLN A 92 -22.30 10.09 1.27
CA GLN A 92 -21.95 10.68 -0.02
C GLN A 92 -21.51 12.14 0.15
N ASP A 93 -20.77 12.70 -0.80
CA ASP A 93 -20.42 14.13 -0.83
C ASP A 93 -21.65 14.98 -1.14
N GLN A 94 -22.16 15.72 -0.14
CA GLN A 94 -23.31 16.63 -0.32
C GLN A 94 -22.93 17.98 -0.94
N THR A 95 -21.64 18.32 -1.03
CA THR A 95 -21.17 19.57 -1.67
C THR A 95 -21.02 19.45 -3.19
N ARG A 96 -21.19 18.24 -3.73
CA ARG A 96 -20.88 17.89 -5.13
C ARG A 96 -22.09 17.32 -5.87
N SER A 97 -22.16 17.57 -7.18
CA SER A 97 -23.15 16.88 -8.02
C SER A 97 -22.86 15.38 -8.09
N ALA A 98 -23.87 14.54 -7.91
CA ALA A 98 -23.80 13.08 -8.02
C ALA A 98 -23.29 12.56 -9.38
N THR A 99 -23.23 13.44 -10.40
CA THR A 99 -22.69 13.18 -11.74
C THR A 99 -21.22 13.60 -11.93
N SER A 100 -20.50 13.98 -10.85
CA SER A 100 -19.15 14.55 -10.94
C SER A 100 -18.16 13.91 -9.96
N GLY A 101 -16.92 13.73 -10.41
CA GLY A 101 -15.91 12.92 -9.71
C GLY A 101 -15.62 11.59 -10.43
N LEU A 102 -14.53 10.93 -10.04
CA LEU A 102 -14.04 9.71 -10.69
C LEU A 102 -14.95 8.48 -10.49
N LEU A 103 -15.70 8.44 -9.39
CA LEU A 103 -16.59 7.35 -8.98
C LEU A 103 -18.07 7.81 -8.95
N ALA A 104 -18.39 8.90 -9.67
CA ALA A 104 -19.74 9.44 -9.76
C ALA A 104 -20.76 8.36 -10.15
N GLY A 105 -21.84 8.25 -9.37
CA GLY A 105 -22.89 7.24 -9.58
C GLY A 105 -22.49 5.79 -9.26
N ARG A 106 -21.30 5.54 -8.66
CA ARG A 106 -20.91 4.21 -8.17
C ARG A 106 -21.29 3.99 -6.71
N THR A 107 -21.83 2.82 -6.42
CA THR A 107 -22.04 2.33 -5.06
C THR A 107 -20.82 1.54 -4.57
N ILE A 108 -20.43 1.73 -3.30
CA ILE A 108 -19.26 1.05 -2.72
C ILE A 108 -19.55 0.50 -1.32
N VAL A 109 -18.96 -0.65 -1.02
CA VAL A 109 -18.88 -1.19 0.34
C VAL A 109 -17.44 -1.25 0.83
N LEU A 110 -17.24 -0.96 2.11
CA LEU A 110 -15.94 -1.00 2.76
C LEU A 110 -15.85 -2.27 3.61
N LYS A 111 -14.75 -3.02 3.55
CA LYS A 111 -14.52 -4.13 4.49
C LYS A 111 -14.63 -3.64 5.93
N ASP A 112 -15.22 -4.44 6.81
CA ASP A 112 -15.53 -3.99 8.16
C ASP A 112 -14.30 -3.56 8.98
N ASN A 113 -13.11 -4.07 8.67
CA ASN A 113 -11.85 -3.65 9.31
C ASN A 113 -11.36 -2.24 8.89
N ILE A 114 -12.07 -1.53 8.01
CA ILE A 114 -11.79 -0.14 7.61
C ILE A 114 -12.62 0.79 8.50
N ALA A 115 -11.98 1.74 9.21
CA ALA A 115 -12.72 2.70 10.03
C ALA A 115 -13.58 3.64 9.18
N VAL A 116 -14.78 3.91 9.69
CA VAL A 116 -15.70 4.92 9.17
C VAL A 116 -16.28 5.62 10.40
N LYS A 117 -16.06 6.94 10.53
CA LYS A 117 -16.48 7.67 11.74
C LYS A 117 -17.98 7.51 11.99
N GLY A 118 -18.33 7.14 13.23
CA GLY A 118 -19.71 6.98 13.68
C GLY A 118 -20.42 5.69 13.22
N VAL A 119 -19.81 4.87 12.35
CA VAL A 119 -20.40 3.59 11.91
C VAL A 119 -19.71 2.44 12.67
N PRO A 120 -20.44 1.55 13.38
CA PRO A 120 -19.81 0.51 14.19
C PRO A 120 -18.93 -0.46 13.38
N MET A 121 -17.99 -1.09 14.08
CA MET A 121 -16.91 -1.89 13.48
C MET A 121 -16.68 -3.14 14.33
N LEU A 122 -17.11 -4.29 13.81
CA LEU A 122 -17.16 -5.59 14.49
C LEU A 122 -15.83 -6.35 14.42
N MET A 123 -14.99 -6.07 13.42
CA MET A 123 -13.78 -6.84 13.10
C MET A 123 -14.04 -8.36 12.94
N GLY A 124 -15.28 -8.74 12.63
CA GLY A 124 -15.73 -10.13 12.54
C GLY A 124 -15.70 -10.94 13.85
N THR A 125 -15.65 -10.31 15.03
CA THR A 125 -15.36 -11.01 16.31
C THR A 125 -16.25 -10.58 17.48
N ASP A 126 -16.54 -11.52 18.38
CA ASP A 126 -17.20 -11.26 19.67
C ASP A 126 -16.20 -11.10 20.84
N MET A 127 -14.89 -11.17 20.56
CA MET A 127 -13.83 -10.92 21.55
C MET A 127 -13.90 -9.49 22.14
N VAL A 128 -14.47 -8.56 21.37
CA VAL A 128 -14.77 -7.17 21.74
C VAL A 128 -16.11 -6.81 21.10
N SER A 129 -16.83 -5.84 21.64
CA SER A 129 -18.09 -5.37 21.07
C SER A 129 -18.31 -3.89 21.37
N GLY A 130 -19.29 -3.27 20.71
CA GLY A 130 -19.61 -1.85 20.91
C GLY A 130 -18.60 -0.85 20.33
N TYR A 131 -17.62 -1.32 19.54
CA TYR A 131 -16.62 -0.44 18.94
C TYR A 131 -17.21 0.41 17.80
N ILE A 132 -17.00 1.72 17.88
CA ILE A 132 -17.38 2.72 16.87
C ILE A 132 -16.16 3.63 16.67
N PRO A 133 -15.56 3.70 15.46
CA PRO A 133 -14.41 4.56 15.22
C PRO A 133 -14.76 6.04 15.30
N ASP A 134 -13.80 6.84 15.75
CA ASP A 134 -13.88 8.31 15.77
C ASP A 134 -13.27 8.98 14.53
N THR A 135 -12.58 8.23 13.67
CA THR A 135 -12.01 8.67 12.38
C THR A 135 -12.56 7.88 11.20
N ASP A 136 -12.45 8.47 10.01
CA ASP A 136 -12.42 7.70 8.76
C ASP A 136 -11.00 7.16 8.50
N ALA A 137 -10.91 6.03 7.82
CA ALA A 137 -9.69 5.64 7.12
C ALA A 137 -9.50 6.50 5.85
N THR A 138 -8.26 6.85 5.49
CA THR A 138 -7.97 7.76 4.36
C THR A 138 -8.65 7.35 3.04
N VAL A 139 -8.80 6.04 2.79
CA VAL A 139 -9.48 5.52 1.58
C VAL A 139 -10.98 5.84 1.55
N VAL A 140 -11.63 6.04 2.69
CA VAL A 140 -13.06 6.36 2.82
C VAL A 140 -13.30 7.80 2.37
N THR A 141 -12.52 8.74 2.91
CA THR A 141 -12.48 10.13 2.46
C THR A 141 -12.24 10.18 0.95
N ARG A 142 -11.23 9.46 0.44
CA ARG A 142 -10.89 9.45 -0.99
C ARG A 142 -12.00 8.95 -1.91
N VAL A 143 -12.76 7.90 -1.55
CA VAL A 143 -13.89 7.45 -2.41
C VAL A 143 -15.08 8.40 -2.37
N LEU A 144 -15.34 9.02 -1.22
CA LEU A 144 -16.37 10.06 -1.08
C LEU A 144 -15.98 11.32 -1.89
N GLU A 145 -14.73 11.76 -1.81
CA GLU A 145 -14.18 12.85 -2.63
C GLU A 145 -14.11 12.53 -4.12
N ALA A 146 -14.09 11.25 -4.48
CA ALA A 146 -14.23 10.80 -5.86
C ALA A 146 -15.70 10.72 -6.32
N GLY A 147 -16.69 10.93 -5.44
CA GLY A 147 -18.12 10.94 -5.77
C GLY A 147 -18.83 9.58 -5.66
N ALA A 148 -18.25 8.60 -4.96
CA ALA A 148 -18.92 7.32 -4.67
C ALA A 148 -19.93 7.47 -3.53
N VAL A 149 -20.95 6.61 -3.53
CA VAL A 149 -21.90 6.45 -2.42
C VAL A 149 -21.52 5.21 -1.59
N VAL A 150 -21.09 5.41 -0.35
CA VAL A 150 -20.82 4.31 0.60
C VAL A 150 -22.16 3.75 1.08
N LYS A 151 -22.36 2.43 0.94
CA LYS A 151 -23.61 1.72 1.26
C LYS A 151 -23.55 0.83 2.52
N GLY A 152 -22.42 0.84 3.23
CA GLY A 152 -22.25 0.08 4.47
C GLY A 152 -20.85 -0.49 4.69
N LYS A 153 -20.77 -1.39 5.68
CA LYS A 153 -19.61 -2.21 6.03
C LYS A 153 -19.87 -3.66 5.58
N ALA A 154 -18.92 -4.30 4.91
CA ALA A 154 -18.97 -5.69 4.49
C ALA A 154 -18.29 -6.61 5.51
N VAL A 155 -18.90 -7.75 5.82
CA VAL A 155 -18.36 -8.75 6.77
C VAL A 155 -16.91 -9.09 6.45
N CYS A 156 -16.08 -9.14 7.48
CA CYS A 156 -14.77 -9.77 7.44
C CYS A 156 -14.70 -10.93 8.43
N GLU A 157 -13.75 -11.82 8.19
CA GLU A 157 -13.45 -12.94 9.07
C GLU A 157 -12.94 -12.49 10.44
N ASN A 158 -12.96 -13.39 11.43
CA ASN A 158 -12.59 -13.11 12.82
C ASN A 158 -11.21 -12.48 12.93
N LEU A 159 -11.13 -11.19 13.27
CA LEU A 159 -9.89 -10.39 13.25
C LEU A 159 -9.11 -10.51 11.92
N CYS A 160 -9.79 -10.75 10.81
CA CYS A 160 -9.21 -11.08 9.51
C CYS A 160 -8.30 -12.33 9.47
N HIS A 161 -8.44 -13.26 10.42
CA HIS A 161 -7.55 -14.43 10.61
C HIS A 161 -7.93 -15.71 9.85
N SER A 162 -8.93 -15.69 8.95
CA SER A 162 -9.31 -16.85 8.14
C SER A 162 -9.24 -16.58 6.63
N ALA A 163 -8.93 -17.62 5.85
CA ALA A 163 -8.95 -17.62 4.39
C ALA A 163 -10.21 -18.33 3.81
N THR A 164 -11.01 -19.01 4.63
CA THR A 164 -12.42 -19.33 4.32
C THR A 164 -13.35 -18.23 4.83
N SER A 165 -14.64 -18.28 4.49
CA SER A 165 -15.67 -17.34 4.98
C SER A 165 -16.61 -17.94 6.05
N SER A 166 -16.03 -18.53 7.10
CA SER A 166 -16.75 -19.32 8.11
C SER A 166 -16.34 -19.02 9.55
N SER A 167 -15.69 -17.88 9.79
CA SER A 167 -15.18 -17.49 11.12
C SER A 167 -15.77 -16.22 11.70
N ALA A 168 -16.43 -15.39 10.89
CA ALA A 168 -17.05 -14.16 11.38
C ALA A 168 -18.11 -14.48 12.46
N ALA A 169 -18.14 -13.67 13.52
CA ALA A 169 -19.09 -13.80 14.63
C ALA A 169 -20.56 -13.72 14.17
N THR A 170 -20.84 -12.92 13.13
CA THR A 170 -22.15 -12.84 12.48
C THR A 170 -22.55 -14.12 11.74
N GLY A 171 -21.69 -15.14 11.67
CA GLY A 171 -21.90 -16.41 10.98
C GLY A 171 -21.12 -16.53 9.68
N SER A 172 -21.32 -17.62 8.94
CA SER A 172 -20.65 -17.84 7.65
C SER A 172 -21.20 -16.92 6.56
N VAL A 173 -20.31 -16.34 5.74
CA VAL A 173 -20.69 -15.57 4.54
C VAL A 173 -20.80 -16.53 3.35
N HIS A 174 -21.95 -16.55 2.69
CA HIS A 174 -22.23 -17.49 1.60
C HIS A 174 -21.76 -16.99 0.23
N ASN A 175 -21.24 -17.91 -0.57
CA ASN A 175 -20.87 -17.68 -1.96
C ASN A 175 -22.13 -17.47 -2.82
N PRO A 176 -22.22 -16.39 -3.63
CA PRO A 176 -23.43 -16.08 -4.41
C PRO A 176 -23.73 -17.12 -5.49
N PHE A 177 -22.73 -17.87 -5.97
CA PHE A 177 -22.95 -18.97 -6.93
C PHE A 177 -23.36 -20.29 -6.26
N ALA A 178 -23.17 -20.43 -4.94
CA ALA A 178 -23.45 -21.67 -4.20
C ALA A 178 -23.65 -21.40 -2.70
N ARG A 179 -24.91 -21.22 -2.28
CA ARG A 179 -25.24 -21.08 -0.85
C ARG A 179 -24.78 -22.31 -0.06
N GLY A 180 -24.10 -22.09 1.07
CA GLY A 180 -23.45 -23.17 1.84
C GLY A 180 -21.96 -23.39 1.51
N TYR A 181 -21.42 -22.66 0.53
CA TYR A 181 -19.99 -22.67 0.16
C TYR A 181 -19.34 -21.33 0.48
N SER A 182 -18.03 -21.37 0.69
CA SER A 182 -17.22 -20.23 1.09
C SER A 182 -17.09 -19.17 -0.01
N SER A 183 -17.33 -17.90 0.32
CA SER A 183 -16.94 -16.72 -0.46
C SER A 183 -15.43 -16.46 -0.41
N GLY A 184 -14.69 -17.11 0.51
CA GLY A 184 -13.26 -16.89 0.71
C GLY A 184 -12.97 -15.73 1.67
N GLY A 185 -11.80 -15.73 2.29
CA GLY A 185 -11.47 -14.85 3.42
C GLY A 185 -10.17 -14.06 3.25
N SER A 186 -9.97 -12.94 3.95
CA SER A 186 -10.84 -12.38 4.98
C SER A 186 -11.79 -11.26 4.53
N SER A 187 -11.77 -10.85 3.26
CA SER A 187 -12.71 -9.86 2.70
C SER A 187 -13.98 -10.54 2.15
N SER A 188 -14.57 -11.41 2.98
CA SER A 188 -15.63 -12.37 2.61
C SER A 188 -16.93 -11.70 2.17
N GLY A 189 -17.38 -10.68 2.91
CA GLY A 189 -18.53 -9.86 2.52
C GLY A 189 -18.27 -9.08 1.23
N CYS A 190 -17.08 -8.51 1.05
CA CYS A 190 -16.72 -7.75 -0.16
C CYS A 190 -16.81 -8.62 -1.43
N GLY A 191 -16.33 -9.87 -1.36
CA GLY A 191 -16.44 -10.82 -2.47
C GLY A 191 -17.87 -11.19 -2.80
N SER A 192 -18.69 -11.48 -1.77
CA SER A 192 -20.08 -11.89 -1.94
C SER A 192 -20.95 -10.75 -2.51
N LEU A 193 -20.91 -9.55 -1.90
CA LEU A 193 -21.76 -8.41 -2.29
C LEU A 193 -21.49 -7.90 -3.72
N VAL A 194 -20.21 -7.77 -4.10
CA VAL A 194 -19.84 -7.27 -5.45
C VAL A 194 -20.17 -8.29 -6.54
N ALA A 195 -20.09 -9.60 -6.24
CA ALA A 195 -20.45 -10.66 -7.19
C ALA A 195 -21.96 -10.92 -7.28
N ASN A 196 -22.70 -10.74 -6.18
CA ASN A 196 -24.17 -10.77 -6.15
C ASN A 196 -24.79 -9.52 -6.80
N GLY A 197 -24.06 -8.40 -6.81
CA GLY A 197 -24.48 -7.14 -7.43
C GLY A 197 -25.14 -6.14 -6.47
N ASP A 198 -25.02 -6.34 -5.15
CA ASP A 198 -25.56 -5.42 -4.14
C ASP A 198 -24.86 -4.06 -4.13
N VAL A 199 -23.64 -4.00 -4.67
CA VAL A 199 -22.83 -2.79 -4.93
C VAL A 199 -21.96 -2.95 -6.18
N ASP A 200 -21.52 -1.84 -6.78
CA ASP A 200 -20.58 -1.85 -7.90
C ASP A 200 -19.15 -2.23 -7.49
N LEU A 201 -18.72 -1.75 -6.31
CA LEU A 201 -17.33 -1.69 -5.87
C LEU A 201 -17.15 -2.17 -4.43
N ALA A 202 -15.97 -2.68 -4.10
CA ALA A 202 -15.54 -2.82 -2.71
C ALA A 202 -14.04 -2.52 -2.49
N ILE A 203 -13.69 -2.05 -1.29
CA ILE A 203 -12.31 -2.06 -0.80
C ILE A 203 -12.16 -3.18 0.23
N GLY A 204 -11.34 -4.18 -0.10
CA GLY A 204 -10.92 -5.24 0.80
C GLY A 204 -9.57 -4.96 1.45
N ALA A 205 -9.12 -5.89 2.31
CA ALA A 205 -7.78 -5.88 2.89
C ALA A 205 -7.12 -7.25 2.74
N ASP A 206 -5.81 -7.27 2.46
CA ASP A 206 -5.03 -8.42 2.02
C ASP A 206 -3.71 -8.54 2.80
N GLN A 207 -3.68 -9.40 3.82
CA GLN A 207 -2.48 -9.75 4.60
C GLN A 207 -1.72 -10.98 4.06
N GLY A 208 -2.43 -11.91 3.40
CA GLY A 208 -1.87 -13.17 2.89
C GLY A 208 -2.60 -13.72 1.67
N GLY A 209 -3.41 -12.90 1.00
CA GLY A 209 -4.37 -13.31 -0.04
C GLY A 209 -5.77 -12.71 0.16
N SER A 210 -6.03 -11.96 1.22
CA SER A 210 -7.40 -11.68 1.64
C SER A 210 -8.25 -10.72 0.78
N VAL A 211 -7.72 -10.15 -0.30
CA VAL A 211 -8.50 -9.58 -1.42
C VAL A 211 -8.64 -10.60 -2.55
N ARG A 212 -7.52 -11.26 -2.89
CA ARG A 212 -7.40 -12.16 -4.05
C ARG A 212 -8.09 -13.51 -3.87
N VAL A 213 -8.14 -14.05 -2.65
CA VAL A 213 -8.86 -15.28 -2.29
C VAL A 213 -10.36 -15.11 -2.49
N PRO A 214 -11.05 -14.12 -1.88
CA PRO A 214 -12.46 -13.92 -2.14
C PRO A 214 -12.76 -13.50 -3.58
N ALA A 215 -11.89 -12.71 -4.23
CA ALA A 215 -12.06 -12.44 -5.66
C ALA A 215 -11.99 -13.73 -6.50
N GLY A 216 -11.07 -14.65 -6.19
CA GLY A 216 -10.93 -15.94 -6.88
C GLY A 216 -12.05 -16.94 -6.65
N TRP A 217 -12.75 -16.87 -5.52
CA TRP A 217 -13.89 -17.74 -5.22
C TRP A 217 -15.26 -17.11 -5.54
N CYS A 218 -15.33 -15.78 -5.66
CA CYS A 218 -16.53 -15.05 -6.12
C CYS A 218 -16.42 -14.56 -7.59
N GLY A 219 -15.38 -14.93 -8.34
CA GLY A 219 -15.30 -14.66 -9.78
C GLY A 219 -15.08 -13.19 -10.15
N LEU A 220 -14.38 -12.44 -9.30
CA LEU A 220 -14.14 -11.00 -9.42
C LEU A 220 -12.71 -10.67 -9.82
N TYR A 221 -12.51 -9.43 -10.25
CA TYR A 221 -11.20 -8.79 -10.29
C TYR A 221 -10.84 -8.32 -8.88
N GLY A 222 -9.70 -8.77 -8.34
CA GLY A 222 -9.23 -8.42 -7.00
C GLY A 222 -7.74 -8.11 -7.00
N LEU A 223 -7.39 -6.84 -6.88
CA LEU A 223 -6.00 -6.37 -6.88
C LEU A 223 -5.52 -6.19 -5.44
N LYS A 224 -4.44 -6.87 -5.07
CA LYS A 224 -3.55 -6.38 -4.01
C LYS A 224 -2.54 -5.43 -4.66
N PRO A 225 -2.58 -4.11 -4.47
CA PRO A 225 -1.62 -3.18 -5.06
C PRO A 225 -0.21 -3.40 -4.50
N THR A 226 0.77 -2.63 -5.00
CA THR A 226 2.10 -2.59 -4.38
C THR A 226 1.98 -2.17 -2.92
N PHE A 227 2.79 -2.76 -2.04
CA PHE A 227 2.87 -2.33 -0.64
C PHE A 227 3.08 -0.82 -0.55
N GLY A 228 2.28 -0.15 0.29
CA GLY A 228 2.29 1.31 0.46
C GLY A 228 1.56 2.13 -0.60
N LEU A 229 1.13 1.56 -1.74
CA LEU A 229 0.48 2.35 -2.81
C LEU A 229 -0.93 2.82 -2.43
N MET A 230 -1.65 2.07 -1.60
CA MET A 230 -2.83 2.55 -0.88
C MET A 230 -2.48 2.66 0.62
N PRO A 231 -2.79 3.77 1.30
CA PRO A 231 -2.49 3.94 2.72
C PRO A 231 -3.37 3.07 3.60
N TYR A 232 -2.84 2.61 4.73
CA TYR A 232 -3.52 1.78 5.73
C TYR A 232 -4.02 2.58 6.95
N THR A 233 -3.88 3.92 6.92
CA THR A 233 -4.40 4.85 7.94
C THR A 233 -5.87 4.58 8.27
N GLY A 234 -6.19 4.41 9.56
CA GLY A 234 -7.54 4.12 10.05
C GLY A 234 -8.04 2.69 9.77
N CYS A 235 -7.20 1.78 9.30
CA CYS A 235 -7.59 0.37 9.12
C CYS A 235 -7.08 -0.51 10.27
N GLY A 236 -7.91 -1.46 10.70
CA GLY A 236 -7.58 -2.46 11.71
C GLY A 236 -6.42 -3.34 11.25
N SER A 237 -5.20 -2.94 11.62
CA SER A 237 -3.94 -3.58 11.30
C SER A 237 -3.80 -4.93 12.00
N ASN A 238 -3.15 -5.88 11.31
CA ASN A 238 -2.90 -7.22 11.83
C ASN A 238 -1.40 -7.49 11.96
N GLU A 239 -0.62 -7.17 10.93
CA GLU A 239 0.82 -7.05 11.06
C GLU A 239 1.30 -6.00 10.03
N PRO A 240 1.83 -4.85 10.49
CA PRO A 240 2.12 -3.70 9.63
C PRO A 240 3.02 -3.92 8.41
N THR A 241 3.84 -4.97 8.33
CA THR A 241 4.70 -5.21 7.15
C THR A 241 4.01 -6.00 6.03
N ASN A 242 2.85 -6.62 6.29
CA ASN A 242 2.09 -7.36 5.28
C ASN A 242 0.65 -6.86 5.04
N ASP A 243 0.15 -5.93 5.87
CA ASP A 243 -1.11 -5.22 5.65
C ASP A 243 -1.14 -4.49 4.29
N HIS A 244 -2.15 -4.79 3.47
CA HIS A 244 -2.50 -4.04 2.25
C HIS A 244 -4.01 -3.81 2.19
N LEU A 245 -4.46 -2.70 1.61
CA LEU A 245 -5.83 -2.56 1.08
C LEU A 245 -5.86 -2.93 -0.41
N GLY A 246 -7.03 -3.17 -0.99
CA GLY A 246 -7.13 -3.44 -2.43
C GLY A 246 -8.55 -3.41 -3.01
N PRO A 247 -8.72 -2.94 -4.27
CA PRO A 247 -10.02 -2.88 -4.93
C PRO A 247 -10.52 -4.26 -5.38
N MET A 248 -11.81 -4.51 -5.16
CA MET A 248 -12.55 -5.71 -5.58
C MET A 248 -13.75 -5.29 -6.43
N THR A 249 -13.82 -5.77 -7.68
CA THR A 249 -14.72 -5.24 -8.71
C THR A 249 -15.16 -6.31 -9.72
N ARG A 250 -16.30 -6.10 -10.37
CA ARG A 250 -16.78 -6.97 -11.48
C ARG A 250 -16.00 -6.79 -12.79
N THR A 251 -15.31 -5.67 -12.99
CA THR A 251 -14.50 -5.41 -14.20
C THR A 251 -13.09 -4.90 -13.85
N LEU A 252 -12.15 -5.08 -14.78
CA LEU A 252 -10.82 -4.46 -14.73
C LEU A 252 -10.89 -2.93 -14.70
N LEU A 253 -11.75 -2.34 -15.54
CA LEU A 253 -11.85 -0.89 -15.69
C LEU A 253 -12.27 -0.23 -14.37
N ASP A 254 -13.26 -0.82 -13.69
CA ASP A 254 -13.68 -0.40 -12.35
C ASP A 254 -12.56 -0.60 -11.31
N ASN A 255 -11.75 -1.65 -11.46
CA ASN A 255 -10.62 -1.93 -10.57
C ASN A 255 -9.56 -0.82 -10.64
N ALA A 256 -9.20 -0.45 -11.87
CA ALA A 256 -8.26 0.62 -12.18
C ALA A 256 -8.79 2.00 -11.78
N LEU A 257 -10.09 2.25 -11.98
CA LEU A 257 -10.77 3.49 -11.59
C LEU A 257 -10.78 3.67 -10.06
N LEU A 258 -11.10 2.61 -9.30
CA LEU A 258 -11.07 2.62 -7.84
C LEU A 258 -9.64 2.75 -7.30
N LEU A 259 -8.65 2.08 -7.93
CA LEU A 259 -7.24 2.27 -7.59
C LEU A 259 -6.79 3.73 -7.83
N GLN A 260 -7.15 4.31 -8.98
CA GLN A 260 -6.83 5.70 -9.33
C GLN A 260 -7.43 6.70 -8.34
N ALA A 261 -8.64 6.44 -7.85
CA ALA A 261 -9.31 7.27 -6.84
C ALA A 261 -8.69 7.15 -5.43
N THR A 262 -8.04 6.04 -5.09
CA THR A 262 -7.67 5.72 -3.69
C THR A 262 -6.17 5.61 -3.41
N ALA A 263 -5.32 5.47 -4.44
CA ALA A 263 -3.88 5.36 -4.30
C ALA A 263 -3.17 6.69 -3.93
N GLY A 264 -1.93 6.57 -3.48
CA GLY A 264 -1.03 7.68 -3.18
C GLY A 264 -0.74 7.86 -1.69
N ASN A 265 0.45 8.40 -1.38
CA ASN A 265 0.88 8.75 -0.04
C ASN A 265 -0.15 9.68 0.64
N ASP A 266 -0.39 9.51 1.94
CA ASP A 266 -1.26 10.40 2.74
C ASP A 266 -0.50 11.23 3.78
N ASN A 267 0.82 11.03 3.87
CA ASN A 267 1.74 11.62 4.86
C ASN A 267 1.40 11.27 6.32
N ILE A 268 0.55 10.27 6.55
CA ILE A 268 0.26 9.69 7.85
C ILE A 268 0.93 8.31 7.93
N ASP A 269 0.58 7.38 7.04
CA ASP A 269 1.07 6.00 7.08
C ASP A 269 2.49 5.87 6.51
N ASP A 270 3.46 5.52 7.34
CA ASP A 270 4.86 5.28 6.95
C ASP A 270 5.07 4.13 5.95
N ARG A 271 4.10 3.24 5.77
CA ARG A 271 4.10 2.28 4.64
C ARG A 271 4.04 3.00 3.30
N SER A 272 3.38 4.16 3.25
CA SER A 272 3.04 4.91 2.02
C SER A 272 4.01 6.03 1.66
N PHE A 273 5.03 6.31 2.46
CA PHE A 273 5.99 7.41 2.20
C PHE A 273 6.81 7.26 0.91
N ALA A 274 6.89 6.05 0.34
CA ALA A 274 7.51 5.80 -0.97
C ALA A 274 6.52 5.93 -2.15
N ALA A 275 5.22 6.11 -1.89
CA ALA A 275 4.18 6.25 -2.91
C ALA A 275 4.13 7.68 -3.49
N PRO A 276 3.57 7.88 -4.70
CA PRO A 276 3.42 9.22 -5.27
C PRO A 276 2.40 10.02 -4.46
N LEU A 277 2.41 11.34 -4.57
CA LEU A 277 1.26 12.12 -4.10
C LEU A 277 0.00 11.74 -4.91
N PRO A 278 -1.22 11.86 -4.38
CA PRO A 278 -2.45 11.52 -5.11
C PRO A 278 -2.57 12.23 -6.48
N SER A 279 -2.08 13.47 -6.58
CA SER A 279 -1.99 14.25 -7.82
C SER A 279 -0.94 13.76 -8.84
N GLN A 280 -0.17 12.74 -8.49
CA GLN A 280 0.87 12.11 -9.32
C GLN A 280 0.55 10.63 -9.61
N ILE A 281 -0.61 10.13 -9.16
CA ILE A 281 -1.09 8.79 -9.52
C ILE A 281 -1.43 8.77 -11.02
N PRO A 282 -0.89 7.83 -11.82
CA PRO A 282 -1.23 7.73 -13.23
C PRO A 282 -2.72 7.48 -13.45
N GLU A 283 -3.27 8.05 -14.51
CA GLU A 283 -4.68 7.85 -14.85
C GLU A 283 -4.95 6.44 -15.41
N TYR A 284 -4.95 5.43 -14.54
CA TYR A 284 -5.05 4.03 -14.94
C TYR A 284 -6.24 3.73 -15.86
N TYR A 285 -7.41 4.36 -15.62
CA TYR A 285 -8.60 4.21 -16.48
C TYR A 285 -8.41 4.85 -17.86
N SER A 286 -7.87 6.07 -17.93
CA SER A 286 -7.58 6.77 -19.19
C SER A 286 -6.52 6.01 -20.01
N ILE A 287 -5.48 5.51 -19.33
CA ILE A 287 -4.41 4.72 -19.94
C ILE A 287 -4.97 3.42 -20.53
N LEU A 288 -5.84 2.70 -19.80
CA LEU A 288 -6.55 1.50 -20.28
C LEU A 288 -7.40 1.78 -21.53
N THR A 289 -8.24 2.81 -21.47
CA THR A 289 -9.23 3.10 -22.51
C THR A 289 -8.63 3.75 -23.76
N SER A 290 -7.44 4.35 -23.66
CA SER A 290 -6.72 4.93 -24.81
C SER A 290 -5.95 3.93 -25.69
N LEU A 291 -5.90 2.65 -25.32
CA LEU A 291 -5.08 1.66 -26.04
C LEU A 291 -5.62 1.42 -27.46
N PRO A 292 -4.87 1.76 -28.53
CA PRO A 292 -5.40 1.77 -29.89
C PRO A 292 -5.65 0.36 -30.47
N ASN A 293 -5.07 -0.67 -29.87
CA ASN A 293 -5.33 -2.07 -30.19
C ASN A 293 -4.90 -2.97 -29.01
N PRO A 294 -5.78 -3.21 -28.02
CA PRO A 294 -5.44 -4.04 -26.86
C PRO A 294 -5.17 -5.52 -27.22
N LYS A 295 -5.49 -5.96 -28.45
CA LYS A 295 -5.40 -7.37 -28.89
C LYS A 295 -4.03 -7.81 -29.42
N PHE A 296 -2.99 -7.00 -29.22
CA PHE A 296 -1.62 -7.33 -29.62
C PHE A 296 -0.67 -7.28 -28.41
N LEU A 297 -0.39 -8.46 -27.85
CA LEU A 297 0.68 -8.66 -26.86
C LEU A 297 2.04 -8.91 -27.54
N SER A 298 2.22 -8.47 -28.78
CA SER A 298 3.45 -8.67 -29.55
C SER A 298 4.62 -7.95 -28.90
N GLY A 299 5.65 -8.71 -28.51
CA GLY A 299 6.80 -8.22 -27.76
C GLY A 299 6.65 -8.23 -26.24
N VAL A 300 5.44 -8.52 -25.71
CA VAL A 300 5.21 -8.78 -24.28
C VAL A 300 5.79 -10.13 -23.92
N LYS A 301 6.51 -10.20 -22.79
CA LYS A 301 7.01 -11.44 -22.20
C LYS A 301 6.27 -11.80 -20.92
N ILE A 302 5.76 -13.02 -20.86
CA ILE A 302 5.02 -13.55 -19.71
C ILE A 302 5.72 -14.79 -19.17
N GLY A 303 6.20 -14.71 -17.92
CA GLY A 303 6.85 -15.83 -17.25
C GLY A 303 5.87 -16.64 -16.39
N VAL A 304 5.71 -17.92 -16.67
CA VAL A 304 4.86 -18.84 -15.89
C VAL A 304 5.68 -19.37 -14.72
N ILE A 305 5.30 -19.05 -13.48
CA ILE A 305 6.08 -19.47 -12.30
C ILE A 305 5.88 -20.97 -12.07
N SER A 306 6.91 -21.76 -12.37
CA SER A 306 6.85 -23.22 -12.33
C SER A 306 6.50 -23.74 -10.93
N GLU A 307 7.01 -23.11 -9.88
CA GLU A 307 6.71 -23.46 -8.48
C GLU A 307 5.24 -23.22 -8.11
N GLY A 308 4.62 -22.18 -8.68
CA GLY A 308 3.21 -21.84 -8.43
C GLY A 308 2.24 -22.73 -9.20
N MET A 309 2.63 -23.21 -10.38
CA MET A 309 1.88 -24.23 -11.14
C MET A 309 1.95 -25.62 -10.47
N ASN A 310 3.11 -25.97 -9.88
CA ASN A 310 3.38 -27.31 -9.34
C ASN A 310 3.25 -27.38 -7.79
N MET A 311 2.45 -26.50 -7.20
CA MET A 311 2.29 -26.45 -5.74
C MET A 311 1.57 -27.72 -5.18
N PRO A 312 1.93 -28.21 -3.98
CA PRO A 312 1.23 -29.33 -3.35
C PRO A 312 -0.26 -29.04 -3.13
N GLY A 313 -1.13 -29.99 -3.52
CA GLY A 313 -2.57 -29.88 -3.33
C GLY A 313 -3.33 -29.06 -4.38
N ILE A 314 -2.68 -28.68 -5.49
CA ILE A 314 -3.40 -28.12 -6.65
C ILE A 314 -4.34 -29.17 -7.28
N ASP A 315 -5.59 -28.78 -7.54
CA ASP A 315 -6.55 -29.62 -8.25
C ASP A 315 -6.11 -29.72 -9.74
N PRO A 316 -5.98 -30.91 -10.35
CA PRO A 316 -5.61 -31.05 -11.76
C PRO A 316 -6.56 -30.32 -12.73
N ARG A 317 -7.83 -30.15 -12.34
CA ARG A 317 -8.83 -29.35 -13.09
C ARG A 317 -8.51 -27.86 -13.01
N VAL A 318 -7.99 -27.40 -11.87
CA VAL A 318 -7.49 -26.03 -11.68
C VAL A 318 -6.27 -25.77 -12.54
N HIS A 319 -5.25 -26.63 -12.44
CA HIS A 319 -4.04 -26.52 -13.26
C HIS A 319 -4.41 -26.48 -14.75
N LYS A 320 -5.29 -27.38 -15.23
CA LYS A 320 -5.71 -27.44 -16.64
C LYS A 320 -6.45 -26.17 -17.09
N THR A 321 -7.31 -25.59 -16.26
CA THR A 321 -8.01 -24.34 -16.55
C THR A 321 -7.04 -23.16 -16.65
N VAL A 322 -6.13 -23.00 -15.68
CA VAL A 322 -5.14 -21.91 -15.68
C VAL A 322 -4.15 -22.07 -16.86
N SER A 323 -3.66 -23.27 -17.14
CA SER A 323 -2.82 -23.52 -18.33
C SER A 323 -3.50 -23.13 -19.64
N LYS A 324 -4.81 -23.39 -19.78
CA LYS A 324 -5.58 -22.97 -20.96
C LYS A 324 -5.75 -21.45 -21.02
N ALA A 325 -5.96 -20.78 -19.89
CA ALA A 325 -6.03 -19.32 -19.88
C ALA A 325 -4.69 -18.67 -20.24
N ILE A 326 -3.57 -19.25 -19.76
CA ILE A 326 -2.21 -18.81 -20.09
C ILE A 326 -1.92 -18.97 -21.60
N SER A 327 -2.35 -20.07 -22.25
CA SER A 327 -2.09 -20.25 -23.68
C SER A 327 -2.78 -19.22 -24.58
N LEU A 328 -3.87 -18.59 -24.12
CA LEU A 328 -4.52 -17.50 -24.85
C LEU A 328 -3.61 -16.28 -24.99
N PHE A 329 -2.68 -16.02 -24.05
CA PHE A 329 -1.72 -14.93 -24.22
C PHE A 329 -0.78 -15.17 -25.41
N THR A 330 -0.39 -16.43 -25.68
CA THR A 330 0.37 -16.81 -26.87
C THR A 330 -0.45 -16.60 -28.15
N GLU A 331 -1.74 -16.94 -28.14
CA GLU A 331 -2.67 -16.66 -29.25
C GLU A 331 -2.85 -15.16 -29.52
N LEU A 332 -2.70 -14.33 -28.48
CA LEU A 332 -2.67 -12.86 -28.53
C LEU A 332 -1.29 -12.26 -28.85
N GLY A 333 -0.29 -13.10 -29.13
CA GLY A 333 1.05 -12.71 -29.60
C GLY A 333 2.12 -12.50 -28.51
N ALA A 334 1.83 -12.83 -27.24
CA ALA A 334 2.83 -12.78 -26.18
C ALA A 334 3.89 -13.89 -26.33
N THR A 335 5.11 -13.61 -25.90
CA THR A 335 6.11 -14.64 -25.65
C THR A 335 5.87 -15.21 -24.25
N VAL A 336 5.34 -16.43 -24.18
CA VAL A 336 5.04 -17.12 -22.92
C VAL A 336 6.02 -18.28 -22.72
N SER A 337 6.68 -18.34 -21.56
CA SER A 337 7.56 -19.45 -21.19
C SER A 337 7.59 -19.67 -19.67
N ASP A 338 7.94 -20.89 -19.25
CA ASP A 338 8.17 -21.20 -17.85
C ASP A 338 9.39 -20.45 -17.28
N VAL A 339 9.27 -20.00 -16.03
CA VAL A 339 10.35 -19.44 -15.24
C VAL A 339 10.34 -20.03 -13.83
N SER A 340 11.49 -20.50 -13.38
CA SER A 340 11.67 -20.99 -12.02
C SER A 340 12.04 -19.82 -11.10
N VAL A 341 11.29 -19.66 -10.02
CA VAL A 341 11.60 -18.79 -8.89
C VAL A 341 11.62 -19.66 -7.63
N PRO A 342 12.69 -20.43 -7.35
CA PRO A 342 12.70 -21.49 -6.34
C PRO A 342 12.33 -21.03 -4.91
N PHE A 343 12.52 -19.74 -4.64
CA PHE A 343 12.19 -19.13 -3.36
C PHE A 343 10.68 -18.88 -3.16
N HIS A 344 9.86 -18.93 -4.22
CA HIS A 344 8.39 -18.88 -4.14
C HIS A 344 7.85 -19.98 -3.20
N SER A 345 8.35 -21.21 -3.35
CA SER A 345 8.02 -22.36 -2.47
C SER A 345 8.42 -22.19 -1.00
N ARG A 346 9.20 -21.15 -0.66
CA ARG A 346 9.53 -20.77 0.72
C ARG A 346 8.67 -19.61 1.24
N GLY A 347 7.98 -18.87 0.37
CA GLY A 347 7.25 -17.65 0.72
C GLY A 347 6.15 -17.86 1.77
N ALA A 348 5.41 -18.98 1.72
CA ALA A 348 4.41 -19.30 2.74
C ALA A 348 5.04 -19.56 4.14
N ALA A 349 6.21 -20.21 4.18
CA ALA A 349 6.95 -20.45 5.42
C ALA A 349 7.61 -19.17 5.97
N ILE A 350 7.98 -18.21 5.11
CA ILE A 350 8.48 -16.88 5.49
C ILE A 350 7.34 -16.01 6.01
N TRP A 351 6.17 -16.06 5.37
CA TRP A 351 4.97 -15.32 5.80
C TRP A 351 4.42 -15.82 7.16
N THR A 352 4.57 -17.11 7.48
CA THR A 352 3.94 -17.72 8.66
C THR A 352 4.38 -17.09 9.99
N PRO A 353 5.68 -16.93 10.33
CA PRO A 353 6.11 -16.23 11.54
C PRO A 353 5.61 -14.79 11.66
N ILE A 354 5.35 -14.14 10.53
CA ILE A 354 4.87 -12.76 10.45
C ILE A 354 3.37 -12.73 10.74
N SER A 355 2.60 -13.62 10.10
CA SER A 355 1.18 -13.84 10.38
C SER A 355 0.88 -14.34 11.80
N LYS A 356 1.82 -15.04 12.46
CA LYS A 356 1.64 -15.58 13.81
C LYS A 356 2.27 -14.70 14.89
N SER A 357 3.60 -14.62 14.95
CA SER A 357 4.33 -13.88 15.98
C SER A 357 4.15 -12.37 15.86
N GLY A 358 4.24 -11.81 14.64
CA GLY A 358 4.04 -10.37 14.42
C GLY A 358 2.61 -9.93 14.79
N ASN A 359 1.61 -10.70 14.38
CA ASN A 359 0.22 -10.47 14.76
C ASN A 359 -0.01 -10.63 16.27
N PHE A 360 0.56 -11.65 16.90
CA PHE A 360 0.51 -11.81 18.36
C PHE A 360 1.11 -10.62 19.09
N HIS A 361 2.25 -10.08 18.66
CA HIS A 361 2.80 -8.86 19.25
C HIS A 361 1.80 -7.68 19.11
N SER A 362 1.17 -7.50 17.96
CA SER A 362 0.12 -6.48 17.75
C SER A 362 -1.10 -6.71 18.64
N ARG A 363 -1.58 -7.95 18.76
CA ARG A 363 -2.75 -8.35 19.58
C ARG A 363 -2.46 -8.46 21.08
N MET A 364 -1.21 -8.22 21.49
CA MET A 364 -0.76 -8.13 22.88
C MET A 364 -0.23 -6.73 23.23
N ASN A 365 -0.41 -5.72 22.37
CA ASN A 365 0.15 -4.36 22.52
C ASN A 365 1.67 -4.34 22.77
N ARG A 366 2.39 -5.30 22.16
CA ARG A 366 3.86 -5.46 22.17
C ARG A 366 4.54 -5.06 20.85
N ALA A 367 3.77 -4.63 19.85
CA ALA A 367 4.32 -4.20 18.57
C ALA A 367 5.13 -2.90 18.71
N PHE A 368 6.20 -2.76 17.94
CA PHE A 368 6.98 -1.53 17.88
C PHE A 368 6.15 -0.37 17.30
N GLY A 369 6.30 0.82 17.88
CA GLY A 369 5.67 2.04 17.39
C GLY A 369 6.08 2.37 15.94
N ARG A 370 5.14 2.91 15.18
CA ARG A 370 5.29 3.34 13.78
C ARG A 370 4.90 4.82 13.64
N ARG A 371 5.22 5.44 12.51
CA ARG A 371 4.71 6.77 12.18
C ARG A 371 3.39 6.62 11.42
N GLY A 372 2.33 7.17 12.00
CA GLY A 372 0.97 7.12 11.49
C GLY A 372 -0.05 7.03 12.61
N HIS A 373 -1.33 7.02 12.26
CA HIS A 373 -2.42 6.90 13.21
C HIS A 373 -2.77 5.43 13.47
N ALA A 374 -3.01 5.08 14.73
CA ALA A 374 -3.39 3.75 15.18
C ALA A 374 -4.71 3.82 15.97
N LEU A 375 -5.54 2.78 15.86
CA LEU A 375 -6.80 2.64 16.60
C LEU A 375 -6.50 2.18 18.04
N THR A 376 -6.02 3.11 18.87
CA THR A 376 -5.62 2.91 20.27
C THR A 376 -6.80 2.48 21.15
N ASP A 377 -7.95 3.08 20.90
CA ASP A 377 -9.29 2.74 21.40
C ASP A 377 -9.64 1.25 21.18
N LEU A 378 -9.61 0.79 19.93
CA LEU A 378 -9.86 -0.60 19.54
C LEU A 378 -8.83 -1.55 20.15
N ASN A 379 -7.55 -1.19 20.12
CA ASN A 379 -6.49 -2.00 20.70
C ASN A 379 -6.65 -2.14 22.23
N THR A 380 -7.15 -1.11 22.91
CA THR A 380 -7.43 -1.15 24.35
C THR A 380 -8.56 -2.13 24.67
N LEU A 381 -9.60 -2.23 23.83
CA LEU A 381 -10.70 -3.19 24.04
C LEU A 381 -10.24 -4.66 24.06
N PHE A 382 -9.18 -5.04 23.33
CA PHE A 382 -8.64 -6.40 23.39
C PHE A 382 -7.93 -6.69 24.72
N HIS A 383 -7.49 -5.67 25.45
CA HIS A 383 -6.69 -5.80 26.66
C HIS A 383 -7.52 -5.73 27.97
N PRO A 384 -7.06 -6.41 29.05
CA PRO A 384 -6.26 -7.64 28.97
C PRO A 384 -7.04 -8.75 28.24
N LEU A 385 -6.32 -9.78 27.76
CA LEU A 385 -6.94 -11.01 27.27
C LEU A 385 -7.49 -11.80 28.46
N THR A 386 -8.81 -11.91 28.57
CA THR A 386 -9.49 -12.70 29.62
C THR A 386 -9.91 -14.07 29.08
N GLN A 387 -10.26 -15.00 29.97
CA GLN A 387 -10.82 -16.30 29.61
C GLN A 387 -12.09 -16.15 28.74
N GLU A 388 -12.97 -15.20 29.07
CA GLU A 388 -14.18 -14.92 28.27
C GLU A 388 -13.84 -14.44 26.85
N LYS A 389 -12.92 -13.49 26.70
CA LYS A 389 -12.45 -13.03 25.38
C LYS A 389 -11.81 -14.19 24.60
N TRP A 390 -11.04 -15.05 25.28
CA TRP A 390 -10.48 -16.25 24.69
C TRP A 390 -11.56 -17.22 24.21
N ASP A 391 -12.55 -17.54 25.03
CA ASP A 391 -13.58 -18.54 24.69
C ASP A 391 -14.38 -18.11 23.45
N ARG A 392 -14.71 -16.82 23.35
CA ARG A 392 -15.35 -16.20 22.17
C ARG A 392 -14.47 -16.11 20.90
N ALA A 393 -13.16 -16.32 20.99
CA ALA A 393 -12.25 -16.22 19.84
C ALA A 393 -12.38 -17.42 18.89
N TYR A 394 -12.42 -17.18 17.58
CA TYR A 394 -12.44 -18.28 16.60
C TYR A 394 -11.13 -19.10 16.61
N THR A 395 -11.20 -20.36 16.22
CA THR A 395 -10.06 -21.30 16.18
C THR A 395 -8.81 -20.74 15.50
N SER A 396 -8.93 -20.10 14.34
CA SER A 396 -7.79 -19.47 13.63
C SER A 396 -7.12 -18.35 14.44
N THR A 397 -7.90 -17.62 15.26
CA THR A 397 -7.42 -16.57 16.18
C THR A 397 -6.75 -17.17 17.40
N LYS A 398 -7.38 -18.16 18.05
CA LYS A 398 -6.75 -18.95 19.15
C LYS A 398 -5.39 -19.52 18.72
N ASN A 399 -5.31 -20.03 17.48
CA ASN A 399 -4.10 -20.54 16.85
C ASN A 399 -3.04 -19.46 16.55
N ILE A 400 -3.39 -18.16 16.49
CA ILE A 400 -2.40 -17.08 16.39
C ILE A 400 -1.78 -16.79 17.76
N TYR A 401 -2.59 -16.62 18.80
CA TYR A 401 -2.10 -16.37 20.16
C TYR A 401 -1.16 -17.49 20.64
N LEU A 402 -1.53 -18.76 20.45
CA LEU A 402 -0.71 -19.90 20.87
C LEU A 402 0.63 -19.99 20.12
N ASN A 403 0.61 -19.86 18.79
CA ASN A 403 1.84 -19.90 18.00
C ASN A 403 2.74 -18.68 18.26
N GLY A 404 2.18 -17.52 18.57
CA GLY A 404 2.93 -16.32 18.93
C GLY A 404 3.67 -16.48 20.26
N ALA A 405 2.96 -16.85 21.33
CA ALA A 405 3.55 -17.09 22.64
C ALA A 405 4.60 -18.22 22.62
N TYR A 406 4.35 -19.28 21.84
CA TYR A 406 5.34 -20.34 21.62
C TYR A 406 6.58 -19.82 20.87
N ALA A 407 6.40 -19.03 19.81
CA ALA A 407 7.49 -18.49 19.01
C ALA A 407 8.36 -17.46 19.75
N GLU A 408 7.79 -16.64 20.64
CA GLU A 408 8.55 -15.73 21.52
C GLU A 408 9.62 -16.49 22.33
N THR A 409 9.26 -17.65 22.89
CA THR A 409 10.16 -18.43 23.76
C THR A 409 11.09 -19.37 22.98
N GLN A 410 10.59 -20.05 21.95
CA GLN A 410 11.36 -21.09 21.24
C GLN A 410 12.17 -20.58 20.05
N PHE A 411 11.77 -19.45 19.45
CA PHE A 411 12.40 -18.91 18.25
C PHE A 411 12.65 -17.39 18.37
N PRO A 412 13.42 -16.92 19.36
CA PRO A 412 13.80 -15.52 19.47
C PRO A 412 14.46 -15.02 18.17
N GLY A 413 14.00 -13.86 17.69
CA GLY A 413 14.44 -13.27 16.41
C GLY A 413 13.81 -13.87 15.14
N ILE A 414 12.85 -14.81 15.24
CA ILE A 414 12.20 -15.40 14.05
C ILE A 414 11.53 -14.36 13.14
N LEU A 415 10.94 -13.31 13.74
CA LEU A 415 10.31 -12.22 12.99
C LEU A 415 11.35 -11.43 12.16
N SER A 416 12.48 -11.08 12.77
CA SER A 416 13.60 -10.40 12.10
C SER A 416 14.22 -11.27 11.00
N LYS A 417 14.35 -12.58 11.24
CA LYS A 417 14.79 -13.55 10.23
C LYS A 417 13.80 -13.64 9.07
N ALA A 418 12.50 -13.63 9.36
CA ALA A 418 11.47 -13.61 8.33
C ALA A 418 11.54 -12.32 7.48
N MET A 419 11.68 -11.13 8.08
CA MET A 419 11.87 -9.86 7.35
C MET A 419 13.07 -9.91 6.39
N ASN A 420 14.21 -10.43 6.84
CA ASN A 420 15.40 -10.56 6.01
C ASN A 420 15.19 -11.53 4.83
N LEU A 421 14.35 -12.56 4.99
CA LEU A 421 13.98 -13.47 3.90
C LEU A 421 12.86 -12.93 3.01
N SER A 422 11.97 -12.07 3.52
CA SER A 422 10.98 -11.32 2.71
C SER A 422 11.68 -10.37 1.72
N ARG A 423 12.83 -9.78 2.10
CA ARG A 423 13.71 -9.08 1.17
C ARG A 423 14.23 -9.99 0.06
N ARG A 424 14.85 -11.13 0.38
CA ARG A 424 15.31 -12.09 -0.63
C ARG A 424 14.17 -12.53 -1.56
N LEU A 425 12.98 -12.77 -1.01
CA LEU A 425 11.79 -13.13 -1.78
C LEU A 425 11.37 -12.01 -2.76
N ARG A 426 11.60 -10.74 -2.43
CA ARG A 426 11.48 -9.63 -3.39
C ARG A 426 12.58 -9.69 -4.45
N ASP A 427 13.84 -9.82 -4.04
CA ASP A 427 15.00 -9.83 -4.94
C ASP A 427 14.95 -10.94 -6.01
N GLU A 428 14.36 -12.10 -5.68
CA GLU A 428 14.17 -13.25 -6.57
C GLU A 428 13.02 -13.03 -7.58
N TYR A 429 11.90 -12.42 -7.18
CA TYR A 429 10.85 -11.99 -8.14
C TYR A 429 11.34 -10.84 -9.03
N ASP A 430 12.06 -9.88 -8.45
CA ASP A 430 12.74 -8.81 -9.18
C ASP A 430 13.76 -9.34 -10.19
N ALA A 431 14.29 -10.55 -10.00
CA ALA A 431 15.17 -11.20 -10.96
C ALA A 431 14.41 -11.68 -12.20
N ALA A 432 13.29 -12.39 -12.01
CA ALA A 432 12.43 -12.80 -13.11
C ALA A 432 11.79 -11.58 -13.83
N LEU A 433 11.40 -10.54 -13.10
CA LEU A 433 10.89 -9.27 -13.66
C LEU A 433 11.96 -8.38 -14.36
N ARG A 434 13.22 -8.83 -14.46
CA ARG A 434 14.22 -8.25 -15.38
C ARG A 434 14.26 -8.94 -16.74
N GLU A 435 13.75 -10.17 -16.84
CA GLU A 435 13.68 -10.94 -18.08
C GLU A 435 12.30 -10.86 -18.72
N TYR A 436 11.26 -10.94 -17.90
CA TYR A 436 9.84 -10.90 -18.25
C TYR A 436 9.22 -9.57 -17.81
N ASP A 437 8.31 -9.02 -18.61
CA ASP A 437 7.58 -7.80 -18.21
C ASP A 437 6.57 -8.11 -17.09
N VAL A 438 5.98 -9.31 -17.16
CA VAL A 438 4.89 -9.76 -16.30
C VAL A 438 5.06 -11.25 -15.94
N LEU A 439 4.62 -11.64 -14.75
CA LEU A 439 4.65 -13.03 -14.27
C LEU A 439 3.24 -13.56 -13.96
N VAL A 440 3.01 -14.86 -14.20
CA VAL A 440 1.73 -15.56 -14.01
C VAL A 440 1.83 -16.87 -13.23
N LEU A 441 0.78 -17.14 -12.46
CA LEU A 441 0.56 -18.39 -11.73
C LEU A 441 -0.93 -18.54 -11.33
N PRO A 442 -1.38 -19.74 -10.90
CA PRO A 442 -2.71 -19.93 -10.32
C PRO A 442 -2.82 -19.11 -9.02
N ASN A 443 -3.89 -18.33 -8.89
CA ASN A 443 -4.16 -17.57 -7.66
C ASN A 443 -4.47 -18.51 -6.49
N LEU A 444 -5.24 -19.58 -6.72
CA LEU A 444 -5.71 -20.53 -5.71
C LEU A 444 -5.57 -21.98 -6.22
N PRO A 445 -5.23 -22.95 -5.36
CA PRO A 445 -5.07 -24.36 -5.75
C PRO A 445 -6.38 -25.09 -6.07
N TYR A 446 -7.50 -24.66 -5.49
CA TYR A 446 -8.81 -25.31 -5.59
C TYR A 446 -9.96 -24.28 -5.56
N ILE A 447 -11.13 -24.68 -6.03
CA ILE A 447 -12.36 -23.88 -5.96
C ILE A 447 -12.92 -23.81 -4.53
N ALA A 448 -13.87 -22.89 -4.30
CA ALA A 448 -14.54 -22.74 -3.02
C ALA A 448 -15.15 -24.06 -2.52
N ASN A 449 -14.97 -24.30 -1.23
CA ASN A 449 -15.40 -25.50 -0.54
C ASN A 449 -16.60 -25.22 0.38
N SER A 450 -17.29 -26.28 0.80
CA SER A 450 -18.43 -26.19 1.71
C SER A 450 -18.00 -25.61 3.05
N HIS A 451 -18.86 -24.84 3.70
CA HIS A 451 -18.65 -24.45 5.09
C HIS A 451 -18.50 -25.68 6.00
N VAL A 452 -17.84 -25.47 7.12
CA VAL A 452 -17.74 -26.39 8.26
C VAL A 452 -18.60 -25.80 9.38
N ASP A 453 -19.41 -26.62 10.04
CA ASP A 453 -20.21 -26.20 11.19
C ASP A 453 -19.30 -26.00 12.42
N PRO A 454 -19.16 -24.76 12.95
CA PRO A 454 -18.32 -24.48 14.11
C PRO A 454 -18.88 -25.03 15.42
N ALA A 455 -20.15 -25.49 15.47
CA ALA A 455 -20.75 -26.08 16.66
C ALA A 455 -20.41 -27.57 16.84
N THR A 456 -20.04 -28.28 15.77
CA THR A 456 -19.74 -29.72 15.80
C THR A 456 -18.31 -30.09 15.40
N ALA A 457 -17.62 -29.23 14.65
CA ALA A 457 -16.28 -29.54 14.14
C ALA A 457 -15.16 -29.30 15.17
N THR A 458 -14.12 -30.14 15.12
CA THR A 458 -12.89 -29.93 15.89
C THR A 458 -12.04 -28.79 15.32
N PRO A 459 -11.12 -28.22 16.13
CA PRO A 459 -10.17 -27.20 15.66
C PRO A 459 -9.37 -27.57 14.40
N LEU A 460 -9.10 -28.86 14.17
CA LEU A 460 -8.39 -29.32 12.98
C LEU A 460 -9.28 -29.31 11.74
N GLU A 461 -10.53 -29.76 11.84
CA GLU A 461 -11.49 -29.77 10.73
C GLU A 461 -11.86 -28.34 10.29
N MET A 462 -11.99 -27.41 11.24
CA MET A 462 -12.20 -25.98 10.96
C MET A 462 -11.03 -25.36 10.18
N ILE A 463 -9.79 -25.83 10.42
CA ILE A 463 -8.60 -25.35 9.71
C ILE A 463 -8.36 -26.10 8.38
N ALA A 464 -8.79 -27.36 8.26
CA ALA A 464 -8.51 -28.21 7.10
C ALA A 464 -8.90 -27.57 5.76
N LYS A 465 -10.07 -26.90 5.70
CA LYS A 465 -10.61 -26.24 4.50
C LYS A 465 -9.79 -25.03 3.98
N GLN A 466 -8.77 -24.55 4.72
CA GLN A 466 -7.85 -23.49 4.28
C GLN A 466 -6.39 -23.96 4.14
N VAL A 467 -6.09 -25.25 4.31
CA VAL A 467 -4.72 -25.78 4.17
C VAL A 467 -4.25 -25.61 2.72
N GLY A 468 -3.07 -24.99 2.55
CA GLY A 468 -2.46 -24.71 1.25
C GLY A 468 -3.10 -23.56 0.45
N LEU A 469 -4.30 -23.09 0.81
CA LEU A 469 -5.09 -22.12 0.05
C LEU A 469 -4.32 -20.84 -0.31
N THR A 470 -3.51 -20.33 0.62
CA THR A 470 -2.77 -19.07 0.48
C THR A 470 -1.32 -19.25 0.00
N ALA A 471 -0.91 -20.46 -0.41
CA ALA A 471 0.48 -20.74 -0.78
C ALA A 471 0.99 -19.85 -1.94
N ASN A 472 0.14 -19.62 -2.94
CA ASN A 472 0.46 -18.76 -4.09
C ASN A 472 0.14 -17.27 -3.84
N THR A 473 -0.61 -16.91 -2.78
CA THR A 473 -1.00 -15.52 -2.51
C THR A 473 -0.10 -14.82 -1.48
N ALA A 474 0.21 -15.49 -0.38
CA ALA A 474 0.97 -14.96 0.76
C ALA A 474 2.42 -14.52 0.43
N PRO A 475 3.17 -15.18 -0.48
CA PRO A 475 4.52 -14.73 -0.87
C PRO A 475 4.56 -13.28 -1.38
N PHE A 476 3.48 -12.81 -2.01
CA PHE A 476 3.41 -11.47 -2.59
C PHE A 476 3.04 -10.36 -1.61
N ASN A 477 2.47 -10.71 -0.46
CA ASN A 477 2.36 -9.77 0.66
C ASN A 477 3.75 -9.46 1.24
N GLN A 478 4.63 -10.47 1.27
CA GLN A 478 5.98 -10.35 1.80
C GLN A 478 6.96 -9.70 0.82
N SER A 479 6.90 -10.06 -0.46
CA SER A 479 7.70 -9.37 -1.47
C SER A 479 7.18 -7.97 -1.78
N GLY A 480 5.90 -7.70 -1.55
CA GLY A 480 5.26 -6.38 -1.69
C GLY A 480 4.79 -6.04 -3.13
N HIS A 481 5.05 -6.91 -4.11
CA HIS A 481 4.65 -6.71 -5.51
C HIS A 481 3.13 -6.56 -5.67
N PRO A 482 2.63 -5.73 -6.60
CA PRO A 482 1.20 -5.68 -6.94
C PRO A 482 0.77 -7.02 -7.54
N VAL A 483 -0.39 -7.57 -7.19
CA VAL A 483 -0.92 -8.81 -7.79
C VAL A 483 -2.41 -8.66 -8.05
N LEU A 484 -2.82 -8.70 -9.32
CA LEU A 484 -4.21 -8.82 -9.69
C LEU A 484 -4.61 -10.29 -9.79
N ALA A 485 -5.65 -10.69 -9.07
CA ALA A 485 -6.46 -11.86 -9.39
C ALA A 485 -7.54 -11.48 -10.41
N MET A 486 -7.59 -12.17 -11.56
CA MET A 486 -8.64 -12.05 -12.59
C MET A 486 -9.28 -13.41 -12.92
N PRO A 487 -10.61 -13.52 -13.08
CA PRO A 487 -11.30 -14.82 -13.23
C PRO A 487 -10.95 -15.54 -14.54
N VAL A 488 -10.73 -16.86 -14.50
CA VAL A 488 -10.28 -17.64 -15.67
C VAL A 488 -11.09 -18.92 -15.97
N GLY A 489 -12.23 -19.15 -15.32
CA GLY A 489 -13.12 -20.25 -15.66
C GLY A 489 -14.25 -20.51 -14.66
N MET A 490 -14.92 -21.65 -14.81
CA MET A 490 -15.91 -22.21 -13.88
C MET A 490 -15.68 -23.72 -13.77
N LEU A 491 -15.63 -24.27 -12.55
CA LEU A 491 -15.45 -25.70 -12.30
C LEU A 491 -16.57 -26.28 -11.42
N GLU A 492 -16.90 -27.54 -11.66
CA GLU A 492 -17.98 -28.24 -10.97
C GLU A 492 -17.64 -28.61 -9.51
N ILE A 493 -18.63 -28.49 -8.64
CA ILE A 493 -18.54 -28.86 -7.22
C ILE A 493 -18.49 -30.39 -7.09
N LEU A 494 -17.47 -30.91 -6.40
CA LEU A 494 -17.28 -32.35 -6.14
C LEU A 494 -17.37 -32.74 -4.66
N GLU A 495 -17.61 -31.78 -3.75
CA GLU A 495 -17.75 -32.03 -2.31
C GLU A 495 -18.90 -31.22 -1.70
N GLY A 496 -19.42 -31.65 -0.56
CA GLY A 496 -20.49 -30.96 0.17
C GLY A 496 -21.89 -31.09 -0.44
N PRO A 497 -22.87 -30.30 0.03
CA PRO A 497 -24.29 -30.49 -0.26
C PRO A 497 -24.72 -30.20 -1.72
N LEU A 498 -23.83 -29.70 -2.57
CA LEU A 498 -24.07 -29.45 -4.00
C LEU A 498 -23.18 -30.29 -4.93
N ALA A 499 -22.43 -31.27 -4.42
CA ALA A 499 -21.78 -32.29 -5.23
C ALA A 499 -22.80 -33.01 -6.13
N GLU A 500 -22.35 -33.44 -7.32
CA GLU A 500 -23.14 -34.17 -8.33
C GLU A 500 -24.37 -33.43 -8.91
N LYS A 501 -24.65 -32.20 -8.48
CA LYS A 501 -25.79 -31.38 -8.95
C LYS A 501 -25.47 -30.50 -10.17
N GLY A 502 -24.32 -30.67 -10.81
CA GLY A 502 -23.90 -29.84 -11.95
C GLY A 502 -23.56 -28.38 -11.63
N VAL A 503 -23.65 -27.97 -10.35
CA VAL A 503 -23.36 -26.60 -9.90
C VAL A 503 -21.87 -26.31 -10.07
N LYS A 504 -21.55 -25.12 -10.59
CA LYS A 504 -20.18 -24.68 -10.85
C LYS A 504 -19.85 -23.42 -10.07
N LEU A 505 -18.65 -23.40 -9.51
CA LEU A 505 -18.07 -22.25 -8.83
C LEU A 505 -17.02 -21.58 -9.72
N PRO A 506 -16.72 -20.28 -9.47
CA PRO A 506 -15.58 -19.58 -10.06
C PRO A 506 -14.31 -20.44 -10.05
N GLY A 507 -13.93 -20.82 -11.27
CA GLY A 507 -12.75 -21.61 -11.58
C GLY A 507 -11.54 -20.70 -11.63
N ILE A 508 -11.08 -20.31 -10.44
CA ILE A 508 -9.75 -19.73 -10.18
C ILE A 508 -9.57 -18.34 -10.78
N CYS A 509 -8.50 -17.68 -10.34
CA CYS A 509 -7.91 -16.56 -11.06
C CYS A 509 -6.50 -16.88 -11.54
N SER A 510 -6.06 -16.23 -12.61
CA SER A 510 -4.62 -16.01 -12.81
C SER A 510 -4.18 -14.83 -11.94
N SER A 511 -3.02 -14.95 -11.31
CA SER A 511 -2.33 -13.85 -10.61
C SER A 511 -1.36 -13.16 -11.55
N LEU A 512 -1.50 -11.85 -11.77
CA LEU A 512 -0.68 -11.04 -12.70
C LEU A 512 0.13 -9.97 -11.94
N PHE A 513 1.44 -9.82 -12.21
CA PHE A 513 2.28 -8.79 -11.54
C PHE A 513 3.45 -8.20 -12.34
N GLU A 514 3.82 -6.95 -12.01
CA GLU A 514 4.84 -6.06 -12.63
C GLU A 514 5.56 -5.22 -11.55
N ARG A 515 6.73 -4.59 -11.86
CA ARG A 515 7.46 -3.67 -10.96
C ARG A 515 7.12 -2.19 -11.22
N TRP A 516 7.01 -1.43 -10.13
CA TRP A 516 6.68 -0.01 -10.00
C TRP A 516 7.27 1.00 -11.02
N ASP A 517 8.46 0.74 -11.53
CA ASP A 517 9.32 1.72 -12.22
C ASP A 517 9.18 1.68 -13.75
N ARG A 518 8.26 0.86 -14.27
CA ARG A 518 7.80 0.92 -15.66
C ARG A 518 6.28 0.93 -15.67
N LYS A 519 5.76 1.67 -16.66
CA LYS A 519 4.35 1.98 -16.94
C LYS A 519 3.37 1.00 -16.27
N VAL A 520 2.69 1.39 -15.18
CA VAL A 520 1.53 0.62 -14.64
C VAL A 520 0.41 0.43 -15.69
N GLY A 521 0.43 1.27 -16.73
CA GLY A 521 -0.31 1.08 -17.98
C GLY A 521 -0.03 -0.22 -18.75
N PHE A 522 1.06 -0.94 -18.45
CA PHE A 522 1.44 -2.18 -19.12
C PHE A 522 0.70 -3.38 -18.52
N LEU A 523 0.78 -3.61 -17.20
CA LEU A 523 -0.10 -4.55 -16.49
C LEU A 523 -1.55 -4.34 -16.94
N CYS A 524 -2.01 -3.08 -16.89
CA CYS A 524 -3.30 -2.65 -17.42
C CYS A 524 -3.55 -3.12 -18.87
N SER A 525 -2.63 -2.83 -19.80
CA SER A 525 -2.77 -3.22 -21.20
C SER A 525 -2.87 -4.73 -21.42
N VAL A 526 -2.11 -5.53 -20.67
CA VAL A 526 -2.11 -7.01 -20.78
C VAL A 526 -3.45 -7.59 -20.30
N ILE A 527 -4.08 -7.01 -19.28
CA ILE A 527 -5.37 -7.50 -18.76
C ILE A 527 -6.54 -7.03 -19.64
N SER A 528 -6.43 -5.87 -20.28
CA SER A 528 -7.47 -5.31 -21.17
C SER A 528 -7.80 -6.21 -22.38
N THR A 529 -6.98 -7.21 -22.64
CA THR A 529 -7.03 -8.06 -23.84
C THR A 529 -7.96 -9.27 -23.74
N VAL A 530 -8.25 -9.75 -22.53
CA VAL A 530 -8.69 -11.15 -22.31
C VAL A 530 -10.20 -11.38 -22.58
N ASP A 531 -10.97 -10.33 -22.87
CA ASP A 531 -12.43 -10.43 -23.05
C ASP A 531 -12.95 -10.18 -24.49
N ILE A 532 -14.10 -10.79 -24.76
CA ILE A 532 -15.02 -10.63 -25.90
C ILE A 532 -14.49 -11.02 -27.31
N THR A 533 -15.12 -12.07 -27.84
CA THR A 533 -15.08 -12.60 -29.22
C THR A 533 -15.76 -11.67 -30.24
N VAL A 534 -15.58 -11.94 -31.55
CA VAL A 534 -16.40 -11.52 -32.72
C VAL A 534 -15.79 -10.43 -33.66
N HIS A 535 -15.67 -10.80 -34.94
CA HIS A 535 -15.52 -10.02 -36.20
C HIS A 535 -14.33 -9.06 -36.50
N LYS A 536 -13.31 -9.63 -37.14
CA LYS A 536 -12.75 -9.33 -38.49
C LYS A 536 -12.58 -7.86 -39.01
N THR A 537 -11.32 -7.60 -39.43
CA THR A 537 -10.85 -6.73 -40.54
C THR A 537 -10.99 -5.20 -40.34
N TRP A 538 -10.02 -4.33 -40.68
CA TRP A 538 -9.14 -4.29 -41.87
C TRP A 538 -7.66 -3.87 -41.62
N LYS A 539 -6.84 -4.09 -42.67
CA LYS A 539 -5.44 -3.69 -43.01
C LYS A 539 -4.79 -2.54 -42.20
N THR A 540 -3.55 -2.61 -41.71
CA THR A 540 -2.21 -2.81 -42.35
C THR A 540 -1.61 -1.57 -43.03
N ALA A 541 -0.61 -0.92 -42.39
CA ALA A 541 0.54 -0.23 -43.00
C ALA A 541 1.59 0.21 -41.93
N GLY A 542 2.89 0.20 -42.25
CA GLY A 542 3.97 0.84 -41.46
C GLY A 542 4.98 -0.10 -40.79
N VAL A 543 6.17 -0.28 -41.39
CA VAL A 543 7.31 -1.07 -40.87
C VAL A 543 8.64 -0.33 -41.21
N LEU A 544 9.74 -0.68 -40.51
CA LEU A 544 11.10 -0.10 -40.51
C LEU A 544 11.25 1.17 -39.62
N LEU A 545 12.16 1.24 -38.63
CA LEU A 545 13.65 1.11 -38.61
C LEU A 545 14.33 2.26 -39.40
N SER A 546 15.35 3.00 -38.94
CA SER A 546 16.27 2.93 -37.77
C SER A 546 16.77 4.36 -37.41
N VAL A 547 16.93 4.79 -36.16
CA VAL A 547 18.10 4.64 -35.23
C VAL A 547 19.41 5.36 -35.68
N LEU A 548 20.01 6.12 -34.73
CA LEU A 548 21.38 6.71 -34.62
C LEU A 548 21.72 8.18 -35.04
N TYR A 549 22.23 8.92 -34.03
CA TYR A 549 23.40 9.83 -33.99
C TYR A 549 23.41 11.34 -34.44
N LEU A 550 23.50 12.19 -33.40
CA LEU A 550 24.47 13.29 -33.14
C LEU A 550 24.63 14.58 -34.00
N ARG A 551 24.79 15.66 -33.20
CA ARG A 551 25.61 16.90 -33.32
C ARG A 551 25.03 18.18 -33.92
N GLN A 552 25.49 19.28 -33.30
CA GLN A 552 25.22 20.68 -33.63
C GLN A 552 26.18 21.19 -34.72
N ARG A 553 25.73 22.12 -35.57
CA ARG A 553 26.20 23.52 -35.56
C ARG A 553 25.45 24.39 -36.60
N ASP A 554 25.57 25.69 -36.43
CA ASP A 554 25.00 26.73 -37.31
C ASP A 554 25.55 26.70 -38.74
N LEU A 555 24.75 27.23 -39.69
CA LEU A 555 25.10 28.41 -40.50
C LEU A 555 23.94 28.81 -41.44
N ARG A 556 23.66 30.13 -41.56
CA ARG A 556 22.95 30.73 -42.72
C ARG A 556 24.01 31.31 -43.67
N PRO A 557 23.81 31.33 -45.00
CA PRO A 557 23.02 32.40 -45.68
C PRO A 557 21.89 31.82 -46.60
N PHE A 558 20.77 32.48 -46.94
CA PHE A 558 20.45 33.82 -47.49
C PHE A 558 20.42 33.89 -49.03
N ILE A 559 19.44 34.63 -49.61
CA ILE A 559 19.34 35.22 -50.98
C ILE A 559 18.44 34.52 -52.06
N ASN A 560 17.28 35.16 -52.35
CA ASN A 560 16.56 35.35 -53.65
C ASN A 560 15.97 34.15 -54.47
N HIS A 561 14.94 34.29 -55.33
CA HIS A 561 14.10 35.45 -55.74
C HIS A 561 12.69 35.09 -56.31
N HIS A 562 11.73 35.99 -56.08
CA HIS A 562 10.65 36.50 -56.97
C HIS A 562 9.56 35.66 -57.72
N TRP A 563 8.30 36.01 -57.40
CA TRP A 563 7.11 36.29 -58.27
C TRP A 563 6.48 35.23 -59.21
N ARG A 564 5.16 35.00 -59.02
CA ARG A 564 4.07 35.45 -59.95
C ARG A 564 2.64 35.29 -59.37
N HIS A 565 1.78 36.27 -59.66
CA HIS A 565 0.30 36.29 -59.50
C HIS A 565 -0.37 35.86 -60.86
N PRO A 566 -1.72 35.85 -61.10
CA PRO A 566 -2.86 36.34 -60.28
C PRO A 566 -4.14 35.45 -60.16
N TRP A 567 -4.99 35.81 -59.17
CA TRP A 567 -6.48 35.98 -59.12
C TRP A 567 -7.49 35.34 -60.12
N PRO A 568 -8.83 35.34 -59.83
CA PRO A 568 -9.59 35.76 -58.61
C PRO A 568 -10.58 34.63 -58.14
N SER A 569 -11.88 34.72 -57.74
CA SER A 569 -12.93 35.76 -57.49
C SER A 569 -14.18 35.19 -56.74
N GLU A 570 -15.04 36.07 -56.18
CA GLU A 570 -16.51 35.95 -55.88
C GLU A 570 -17.03 35.02 -54.74
N LEU A 571 -18.01 35.40 -53.88
CA LEU A 571 -18.54 36.72 -53.44
C LEU A 571 -19.40 36.60 -52.14
N GLY A 572 -19.61 37.71 -51.40
CA GLY A 572 -20.55 37.85 -50.25
C GLY A 572 -19.89 37.72 -48.86
N ALA A 573 -19.72 38.73 -47.97
CA ALA A 573 -20.56 39.87 -47.52
C ALA A 573 -21.72 39.45 -46.58
N GLN A 574 -22.05 40.14 -45.46
CA GLN A 574 -21.63 41.42 -44.84
C GLN A 574 -22.09 41.39 -43.34
N LEU A 575 -21.46 41.98 -42.29
CA LEU A 575 -21.24 43.40 -41.95
C LEU A 575 -20.29 43.55 -40.72
N ASP A 576 -19.65 44.71 -40.59
CA ASP A 576 -18.96 45.28 -39.41
C ASP A 576 -19.60 46.66 -39.08
N PRO A 577 -19.44 47.26 -37.88
CA PRO A 577 -18.60 48.47 -37.83
C PRO A 577 -17.87 48.83 -36.49
N LEU A 578 -16.57 49.12 -36.59
CA LEU A 578 -15.84 50.29 -35.98
C LEU A 578 -15.58 50.35 -34.44
N ARG A 579 -14.57 51.07 -33.90
CA ARG A 579 -13.16 51.43 -34.28
C ARG A 579 -12.45 52.22 -33.13
N HIS A 580 -11.24 52.76 -33.38
CA HIS A 580 -10.46 53.80 -32.63
C HIS A 580 -9.56 53.28 -31.47
N LEU A 581 -8.31 53.74 -31.21
CA LEU A 581 -7.31 54.68 -31.82
C LEU A 581 -5.90 54.10 -31.53
N SER A 582 -4.96 53.90 -32.47
CA SER A 582 -3.95 54.81 -33.06
C SER A 582 -2.79 55.34 -32.16
N GLU A 583 -1.62 54.73 -32.32
CA GLU A 583 -0.23 55.28 -32.37
C GLU A 583 0.29 56.38 -31.39
N SER A 584 1.27 55.99 -30.55
CA SER A 584 2.55 56.69 -30.21
C SER A 584 3.23 55.93 -29.05
N GLY A 585 4.54 55.97 -28.78
CA GLY A 585 5.71 56.54 -29.44
C GLY A 585 7.00 55.99 -28.76
N PHE A 586 8.20 56.20 -29.32
CA PHE A 586 9.46 55.71 -28.72
C PHE A 586 9.82 56.45 -27.42
N HIS A 587 10.28 55.72 -26.38
CA HIS A 587 11.42 56.14 -25.53
C HIS A 587 11.94 55.00 -24.63
N HIS A 588 13.24 55.00 -24.32
CA HIS A 588 13.85 54.18 -23.26
C HIS A 588 13.63 54.81 -21.88
N SER A 589 13.31 53.98 -20.88
CA SER A 589 13.81 54.16 -19.50
C SER A 589 13.86 52.83 -18.75
N SER A 590 14.80 52.72 -17.80
CA SER A 590 14.98 51.55 -16.95
C SER A 590 14.09 51.61 -15.72
N GLY A 591 13.31 50.54 -15.46
CA GLY A 591 12.53 50.39 -14.23
C GLY A 591 12.36 48.92 -13.86
N GLY A 592 13.03 48.47 -12.80
CA GLY A 592 12.87 47.11 -12.28
C GLY A 592 11.68 47.03 -11.33
N ILE A 593 10.78 46.07 -11.53
CA ILE A 593 9.72 45.73 -10.57
C ILE A 593 10.07 44.37 -9.94
N VAL A 594 10.12 44.35 -8.61
CA VAL A 594 10.45 43.16 -7.82
C VAL A 594 9.18 42.38 -7.51
N TYR A 595 9.11 41.12 -7.93
CA TYR A 595 8.17 40.16 -7.38
C TYR A 595 8.77 39.51 -6.13
N ASN A 596 8.28 39.90 -4.95
CA ASN A 596 8.65 39.28 -3.68
C ASN A 596 7.94 37.93 -3.51
N CYS A 597 8.63 36.83 -3.81
CA CYS A 597 8.24 35.52 -3.30
C CYS A 597 8.92 35.27 -1.95
N VAL A 598 8.16 35.44 -0.85
CA VAL A 598 8.61 35.10 0.49
C VAL A 598 8.46 33.59 0.69
N PHE A 599 9.58 32.87 0.71
CA PHE A 599 9.62 31.51 1.27
C PHE A 599 10.02 31.59 2.74
N LEU A 600 9.08 31.26 3.63
CA LEU A 600 9.38 30.98 5.04
C LEU A 600 9.84 29.52 5.14
N SER A 601 11.08 29.31 5.56
CA SER A 601 11.63 27.99 5.88
C SER A 601 12.25 28.00 7.28
N SER A 602 11.56 27.35 8.22
CA SER A 602 11.89 27.26 9.64
C SER A 602 11.73 25.79 10.07
N GLU A 603 12.70 25.09 10.65
CA GLU A 603 14.11 25.43 10.93
C GLU A 603 15.00 24.19 10.68
N LEU A 604 16.32 24.37 10.56
CA LEU A 604 17.28 23.26 10.48
C LEU A 604 18.37 23.40 11.55
N THR A 605 18.08 22.92 12.75
CA THR A 605 18.99 23.01 13.90
C THR A 605 20.16 22.02 13.78
N ILE A 606 21.34 22.52 13.42
CA ILE A 606 22.59 21.73 13.42
C ILE A 606 23.26 21.89 14.78
N LEU A 607 23.21 20.83 15.60
CA LEU A 607 23.98 20.71 16.84
C LEU A 607 25.43 20.32 16.52
N TYR A 608 26.39 21.16 16.90
CA TYR A 608 27.80 20.81 16.98
C TYR A 608 28.13 20.30 18.39
N HIS A 609 28.57 19.05 18.49
CA HIS A 609 29.21 18.55 19.70
C HIS A 609 30.70 18.91 19.66
N VAL A 610 31.22 19.47 20.75
CA VAL A 610 32.66 19.78 20.90
C VAL A 610 33.13 19.12 22.18
N ASP A 611 33.89 18.04 22.04
CA ASP A 611 34.58 17.44 23.19
C ASP A 611 35.79 18.29 23.61
N LEU A 612 35.85 18.59 24.89
CA LEU A 612 36.99 19.23 25.55
C LEU A 612 37.47 18.31 26.66
N ASN A 613 38.64 17.69 26.51
CA ASN A 613 39.26 16.90 27.58
C ASN A 613 40.80 17.03 27.53
N PRO A 614 41.46 17.61 28.54
CA PRO A 614 42.91 17.86 28.52
C PRO A 614 43.73 16.79 29.27
N THR A 615 44.92 16.48 28.74
CA THR A 615 46.03 15.72 29.39
C THR A 615 45.76 14.23 29.73
N THR A 616 46.74 13.30 29.72
CA THR A 616 48.22 13.41 29.70
C THR A 616 48.91 12.28 28.89
N GLU A 617 50.05 12.61 28.28
CA GLU A 617 51.27 11.80 28.02
C GLU A 617 51.29 10.39 27.37
N ALA A 618 51.80 10.39 26.12
CA ALA A 618 53.04 9.71 25.67
C ALA A 618 53.09 8.25 25.14
N SER A 619 53.21 8.15 23.80
CA SER A 619 54.06 7.20 23.02
C SER A 619 53.59 5.73 22.87
N VAL A 620 53.90 4.93 21.83
CA VAL A 620 54.98 4.90 20.80
C VAL A 620 54.48 4.23 19.47
N ILE A 621 54.85 4.75 18.26
CA ILE A 621 54.89 4.07 16.90
C ILE A 621 53.54 3.55 16.30
N THR A 622 53.17 3.64 15.00
CA THR A 622 53.58 4.39 13.76
C THR A 622 52.42 4.31 12.74
N GLY A 623 52.21 5.33 11.87
CA GLY A 623 51.27 5.16 10.74
C GLY A 623 50.92 6.40 9.89
N CYS A 624 51.87 6.94 9.12
CA CYS A 624 51.68 7.98 8.08
C CYS A 624 51.21 9.38 8.58
N THR A 625 51.30 10.38 7.68
CA THR A 625 51.51 11.80 8.03
C THR A 625 50.35 12.72 7.60
N PRO A 626 49.94 13.72 8.43
CA PRO A 626 48.86 14.66 8.11
C PRO A 626 49.34 15.99 7.47
N LEU A 627 48.42 16.70 6.81
CA LEU A 627 48.41 18.14 6.46
C LEU A 627 46.96 18.48 6.03
N LEU A 628 46.30 19.60 6.38
CA LEU A 628 46.69 20.76 7.19
C LEU A 628 45.68 21.03 8.32
N SER A 629 46.13 21.65 9.40
CA SER A 629 45.27 22.37 10.35
C SER A 629 45.27 23.87 10.01
N ALA A 630 44.10 24.51 10.15
CA ALA A 630 43.96 25.97 10.01
C ALA A 630 42.99 26.49 11.07
N SER A 631 43.49 27.33 11.97
CA SER A 631 42.70 28.00 13.01
C SER A 631 42.16 29.33 12.50
N ILE A 632 40.87 29.60 12.73
CA ILE A 632 40.20 30.86 12.37
C ILE A 632 39.70 31.53 13.65
N PRO A 633 40.03 32.82 13.92
CA PRO A 633 39.57 33.51 15.11
C PRO A 633 38.05 33.76 15.11
N ALA A 634 37.42 33.60 16.28
CA ALA A 634 35.99 33.88 16.45
C ALA A 634 35.72 35.38 16.62
N THR A 635 35.46 36.12 15.53
CA THR A 635 34.78 37.44 15.61
C THR A 635 34.21 37.92 14.28
N VAL A 636 32.91 38.27 14.26
CA VAL A 636 32.24 39.40 13.58
C VAL A 636 30.74 39.09 13.50
N ALA A 637 29.91 40.05 13.89
CA ALA A 637 28.45 39.92 13.87
C ALA A 637 27.79 40.58 12.64
N THR A 638 26.65 40.02 12.24
CA THR A 638 25.51 40.68 11.57
C THR A 638 25.78 41.79 10.53
N LYS A 639 25.84 41.43 9.23
CA LYS A 639 25.08 42.11 8.13
C LYS A 639 25.32 41.53 6.71
N THR A 640 24.21 41.40 5.96
CA THR A 640 24.07 41.44 4.47
C THR A 640 24.71 40.34 3.59
N ASN A 641 23.98 39.95 2.53
CA ASN A 641 24.27 38.79 1.66
C ASN A 641 25.61 38.81 0.90
N ASN A 642 26.26 39.96 0.71
CA ASN A 642 27.44 40.07 -0.17
C ASN A 642 28.71 39.39 0.38
N ASN A 643 28.71 38.93 1.64
CA ASN A 643 29.86 38.25 2.24
C ASN A 643 29.90 36.73 1.97
N LEU A 644 28.78 36.07 1.66
CA LEU A 644 28.75 34.61 1.49
C LEU A 644 29.63 34.12 0.32
N ARG A 645 29.65 34.86 -0.80
CA ARG A 645 30.59 34.57 -1.91
C ARG A 645 32.04 34.68 -1.46
N ARG A 646 32.42 35.76 -0.78
CA ARG A 646 33.79 35.96 -0.27
C ARG A 646 34.24 34.88 0.73
N VAL A 647 33.32 34.33 1.54
CA VAL A 647 33.62 33.20 2.42
C VAL A 647 33.87 31.93 1.60
N ALA A 648 33.00 31.60 0.64
CA ALA A 648 33.23 30.47 -0.28
C ALA A 648 34.54 30.62 -1.07
N ASP A 649 34.86 31.83 -1.52
CA ASP A 649 36.08 32.17 -2.24
C ASP A 649 37.35 32.14 -1.35
N SER A 650 37.20 32.02 -0.03
CA SER A 650 38.31 31.89 0.93
C SER A 650 38.61 30.43 1.34
N LEU A 651 37.71 29.48 1.06
CA LEU A 651 37.88 28.07 1.41
C LEU A 651 39.00 27.41 0.56
N PRO A 652 39.75 26.43 1.10
CA PRO A 652 40.67 25.63 0.30
C PRO A 652 39.98 24.94 -0.88
N LEU A 653 40.68 24.83 -2.02
CA LEU A 653 40.12 24.25 -3.25
C LEU A 653 39.58 22.82 -3.04
N SER A 654 40.23 22.03 -2.18
CA SER A 654 39.77 20.69 -1.78
C SER A 654 38.39 20.70 -1.11
N VAL A 655 38.12 21.66 -0.22
CA VAL A 655 36.82 21.79 0.46
C VAL A 655 35.73 22.19 -0.53
N ARG A 656 36.06 23.09 -1.49
CA ARG A 656 35.14 23.45 -2.57
C ARG A 656 34.84 22.27 -3.50
N LEU A 657 35.84 21.46 -3.84
CA LEU A 657 35.64 20.23 -4.63
C LEU A 657 34.73 19.22 -3.90
N ILE A 658 34.96 18.97 -2.61
CA ILE A 658 34.15 18.00 -1.84
C ILE A 658 32.68 18.45 -1.78
N ALA A 659 32.43 19.74 -1.50
CA ALA A 659 31.07 20.28 -1.51
C ALA A 659 30.42 20.24 -2.91
N ALA A 660 31.18 20.48 -3.97
CA ALA A 660 30.70 20.35 -5.34
C ALA A 660 30.39 18.89 -5.72
N ILE A 661 31.20 17.93 -5.27
CA ILE A 661 30.99 16.49 -5.51
C ILE A 661 29.72 16.02 -4.79
N GLU A 662 29.52 16.36 -3.51
CA GLU A 662 28.27 16.04 -2.80
C GLU A 662 27.03 16.64 -3.49
N LEU A 663 27.13 17.87 -4.00
CA LEU A 663 26.05 18.47 -4.80
C LEU A 663 25.81 17.68 -6.10
N CYS A 664 26.87 17.36 -6.85
CA CYS A 664 26.77 16.64 -8.11
C CYS A 664 26.19 15.23 -7.94
N GLU A 665 26.59 14.48 -6.89
CA GLU A 665 26.01 13.16 -6.59
C GLU A 665 24.52 13.28 -6.22
N ARG A 666 24.14 14.25 -5.38
CA ARG A 666 22.74 14.48 -5.00
C ARG A 666 21.88 14.96 -6.19
N PHE A 667 22.39 15.80 -7.09
CA PHE A 667 21.64 16.23 -8.28
C PHE A 667 21.60 15.17 -9.39
N ALA A 668 22.62 14.33 -9.52
CA ALA A 668 22.58 13.15 -10.39
C ALA A 668 21.48 12.17 -9.97
N TYR A 669 21.25 12.01 -8.66
CA TYR A 669 20.19 11.17 -8.09
C TYR A 669 18.76 11.58 -8.50
N PHE A 670 18.55 12.86 -8.87
CA PHE A 670 17.25 13.38 -9.33
C PHE A 670 17.15 13.61 -10.85
N GLY A 671 18.20 13.30 -11.63
CA GLY A 671 18.19 13.37 -13.10
C GLY A 671 18.16 14.78 -13.72
N ILE A 672 18.25 15.85 -12.93
CA ILE A 672 18.13 17.24 -13.41
C ILE A 672 19.49 17.80 -13.84
N LEU A 673 20.02 17.31 -14.96
CA LEU A 673 21.31 17.76 -15.54
C LEU A 673 21.15 18.33 -16.95
N ARG A 674 20.55 19.54 -17.06
CA ARG A 674 20.60 20.40 -18.26
C ARG A 674 20.86 21.91 -18.08
N PRO A 675 20.71 22.57 -16.91
CA PRO A 675 20.97 24.00 -16.78
C PRO A 675 22.34 24.37 -16.16
N MET A 676 23.31 23.44 -16.07
CA MET A 676 24.54 23.65 -15.27
C MET A 676 25.88 23.51 -16.03
N GLN A 677 25.88 23.49 -17.38
CA GLN A 677 27.13 23.48 -18.16
C GLN A 677 27.90 24.82 -18.16
N ASN A 678 27.25 25.92 -17.76
CA ASN A 678 27.85 27.26 -17.79
C ASN A 678 28.52 27.69 -16.45
N TYR A 679 28.87 26.73 -15.58
CA TYR A 679 29.47 27.01 -14.26
C TYR A 679 30.72 26.16 -13.96
N ILE A 680 31.29 25.50 -14.97
CA ILE A 680 32.49 24.64 -14.88
C ILE A 680 33.45 24.96 -16.05
N GLN A 681 33.64 26.25 -16.34
CA GLN A 681 34.62 26.75 -17.32
C GLN A 681 35.35 28.05 -16.90
N ASP A 682 35.16 28.49 -15.65
CA ASP A 682 36.01 29.46 -14.93
C ASP A 682 36.57 28.76 -13.68
#